data_AF-A0A4S5CZ85-F1
#
_entry.id   AF-A0A4S5CZ85-F1
#
_cell.length_a   1.000
_cell.length_b   1.000
_cell.length_c   1.000
_cell.angle_alpha   90.00
_cell.angle_beta   90.00
_cell.angle_gamma   90.00
#
_symmetry.space_group_name_H-M   'P 1'
#
loop_
_entity.id
_entity.type
_entity.pdbx_description
1 polymer ?
#
loop_
_entity_poly.entity_id
_entity_poly.type
_entity_poly.pdbx_seq_one_letter_code
_entity_poly.pdbx_strand_id
1 'polypeptide(L)'
;MDIAAALKGYSQATRQIQVDTAMPGAFAVERFHGREAMDESFRFEIDVLSSASFLDLNPLLGTAIRLRLATGAGERCWNGYVVRAAYSDSDGEITRYRLTMASWLELLRLRRNCLYFVGLDTEGICERVFGDYPEARRRYELKEPLRTFDLRGQYRETDFDFVTRQLSEAGLSFRIEHAQDAGEKPSGDHTVVVFDRRAEQPKGSTVAYNRQDVGDPDGVMTYFTTRHQMVPDHVTAASWKAGNLVALAGHAQTEADRDAPVMPVREVLDAQRAGRFETSDQAQRYASQRLDALRLSKRIHYGAGSSRTLEIGKVHTLTGYPDGTVSFVPLTLEHEAVNNLGADIAQLLEHGELEQGLYRNRFAAVPPGVPIVPPYRDRPVVQGVQTATVVGEPSNRVSSTRDHQVRVQFPWMRGTAPLPGGLTDTASRSNPQGHAPGDHRSGVVARIAEQSAGPNFGHSFTPRVGAEVLVGFDSGNIDMPVVLGQLYGGRVQPPFAAGEGSSANHAGVLTGMQTQKLDGTAGSRWVMDDSSGQLRHELGNSVANSRLAQGYLVDQQGAVRGAYRGEGFDLATEGWGVVRAGEGVLVSGTARTEAASTQMDLGESVAQLKQAVKTAQGLDESAARAGAGRLTANAAQSDFLKAIDPAQDGKYTGAVNGQSATKPAAGGAGGSGDPVERFAVPAVVLESPQNVVMSTGNSAVSYAEQHVHLTAQGDAHLAAGATVAGASGDAASLYAAAGGIKAVAGHGPLSVEAHASSMQILADQSVRITSSDDRIDVLAKDAIVLQQGPSRITLKGADILVETPGSFSVKAGAHPFMGPGAQSPVLPALPIPVPLSLYDEQLRFVNEDGVPLSKVAYQLKLADGTTASGVTDDAGRTERVASASPLGILSALLTPTQLVDCCGRTSGTPPPPVEVKIKGVQTNQFQLGESEKSVTVKGHDRPLTAGEIEMARTVFKDGIDYDKVRVHRGSYFWFDMQRKRTAVTPNGHMYFRDEDFLEDFSAESVAEGDKSWFMHEMTHVWQYQLGYSVRWHGLTVTIRGESAYQYTITPQNVFHDYNMEQQGNLVADYFAIHVRKTYQAIGHRGYVGSPEELNWVLAPLLRDPKNADNLPK
;
A
#
# COMPACT_ATOMS: atom_id res chain seq x y z
N MET A 1 3.23 -68.11 -70.59
CA MET A 1 1.92 -67.70 -70.03
C MET A 1 1.96 -66.19 -69.99
N ASP A 2 0.97 -65.49 -70.54
CA ASP A 2 1.02 -64.01 -70.66
C ASP A 2 0.70 -63.40 -69.30
N ILE A 3 1.76 -63.16 -68.51
CA ILE A 3 1.65 -62.60 -67.17
C ILE A 3 0.99 -61.21 -67.25
N ALA A 4 1.20 -60.44 -68.33
CA ALA A 4 0.53 -59.16 -68.56
C ALA A 4 -1.00 -59.27 -68.73
N ALA A 5 -1.54 -60.42 -69.16
CA ALA A 5 -2.99 -60.66 -69.26
C ALA A 5 -3.62 -61.04 -67.90
N ALA A 6 -2.88 -61.76 -67.04
CA ALA A 6 -3.28 -61.99 -65.65
C ALA A 6 -3.16 -60.70 -64.80
N LEU A 7 -2.15 -59.86 -65.08
CA LEU A 7 -1.87 -58.57 -64.42
C LEU A 7 -2.84 -57.44 -64.81
N LYS A 8 -3.50 -57.48 -65.99
CA LYS A 8 -4.58 -56.54 -66.35
C LYS A 8 -5.85 -56.71 -65.48
N GLY A 9 -5.93 -57.78 -64.70
CA GLY A 9 -7.09 -58.22 -63.94
C GLY A 9 -7.02 -58.04 -62.41
N TYR A 10 -6.19 -57.13 -61.88
CA TYR A 10 -6.19 -56.77 -60.45
C TYR A 10 -7.43 -55.98 -60.00
N SER A 11 -8.58 -56.29 -60.59
CA SER A 11 -9.87 -55.89 -60.05
C SER A 11 -10.04 -56.56 -58.69
N GLN A 12 -10.25 -55.74 -57.67
CA GLN A 12 -10.57 -56.20 -56.33
C GLN A 12 -12.00 -56.74 -56.21
N ALA A 13 -12.85 -56.54 -57.24
CA ALA A 13 -14.30 -56.79 -57.21
C ALA A 13 -14.73 -58.25 -56.97
N THR A 14 -13.83 -59.22 -57.12
CA THR A 14 -14.09 -60.65 -56.86
C THR A 14 -13.24 -61.21 -55.70
N ARG A 15 -12.58 -60.33 -54.95
CA ARG A 15 -11.64 -60.70 -53.88
C ARG A 15 -12.30 -60.68 -52.51
N GLN A 16 -11.87 -61.60 -51.65
CA GLN A 16 -12.31 -61.71 -50.26
C GLN A 16 -11.80 -60.54 -49.42
N ILE A 17 -10.62 -60.01 -49.76
CA ILE A 17 -10.03 -58.86 -49.08
C ILE A 17 -9.86 -57.73 -50.10
N GLN A 18 -10.39 -56.56 -49.77
CA GLN A 18 -10.30 -55.36 -50.60
C GLN A 18 -9.77 -54.16 -49.81
N VAL A 19 -9.10 -53.23 -50.49
CA VAL A 19 -8.56 -52.01 -49.91
C VAL A 19 -8.87 -50.81 -50.80
N ASP A 20 -9.42 -49.76 -50.19
CA ASP A 20 -9.69 -48.48 -50.84
C ASP A 20 -8.74 -47.42 -50.26
N THR A 21 -8.00 -46.72 -51.13
CA THR A 21 -6.97 -45.74 -50.75
C THR A 21 -7.14 -44.45 -51.56
N ALA A 22 -6.34 -43.41 -51.23
CA ALA A 22 -6.23 -42.19 -52.03
C ALA A 22 -5.64 -42.41 -53.44
N MET A 23 -5.16 -43.63 -53.75
CA MET A 23 -4.71 -44.05 -55.08
C MET A 23 -5.63 -45.17 -55.61
N PRO A 24 -6.78 -44.82 -56.22
CA PRO A 24 -7.79 -45.80 -56.63
C PRO A 24 -7.23 -46.82 -57.63
N GLY A 25 -7.47 -48.11 -57.37
CA GLY A 25 -7.04 -49.21 -58.25
C GLY A 25 -5.54 -49.47 -58.30
N ALA A 26 -4.71 -48.75 -57.53
CA ALA A 26 -3.25 -48.91 -57.56
C ALA A 26 -2.76 -50.20 -56.87
N PHE A 27 -3.60 -50.80 -56.03
CA PHE A 27 -3.25 -51.89 -55.13
C PHE A 27 -4.26 -53.04 -55.17
N ALA A 28 -3.78 -54.26 -54.98
CA ALA A 28 -4.58 -55.42 -54.58
C ALA A 28 -3.98 -56.02 -53.30
N VAL A 29 -4.81 -56.39 -52.32
CA VAL A 29 -4.32 -56.94 -51.05
C VAL A 29 -3.78 -58.36 -51.26
N GLU A 30 -2.57 -58.63 -50.80
CA GLU A 30 -2.01 -59.99 -50.70
C GLU A 30 -2.41 -60.63 -49.37
N ARG A 31 -2.11 -59.94 -48.27
CA ARG A 31 -2.34 -60.40 -46.91
C ARG A 31 -2.43 -59.21 -45.95
N PHE A 32 -3.00 -59.42 -44.78
CA PHE A 32 -2.86 -58.48 -43.68
C PHE A 32 -2.70 -59.16 -42.33
N HIS A 33 -1.99 -58.47 -41.45
CA HIS A 33 -1.98 -58.76 -40.01
C HIS A 33 -2.54 -57.55 -39.27
N GLY A 34 -3.54 -57.78 -38.42
CA GLY A 34 -4.25 -56.72 -37.72
C GLY A 34 -4.29 -56.96 -36.22
N ARG A 35 -4.24 -55.90 -35.43
CA ARG A 35 -4.55 -55.94 -34.00
C ARG A 35 -5.52 -54.83 -33.65
N GLU A 36 -6.61 -55.21 -33.01
CA GLU A 36 -7.54 -54.32 -32.34
C GLU A 36 -7.43 -54.59 -30.82
N ALA A 37 -7.55 -53.58 -29.97
CA ALA A 37 -7.62 -53.75 -28.52
C ALA A 37 -8.39 -52.61 -27.84
N MET A 38 -8.98 -52.90 -26.68
CA MET A 38 -9.46 -51.88 -25.74
C MET A 38 -8.30 -50.97 -25.32
N ASP A 39 -8.59 -49.68 -25.18
CA ASP A 39 -7.63 -48.67 -24.73
C ASP A 39 -6.36 -48.51 -25.60
N GLU A 40 -6.39 -49.03 -26.83
CA GLU A 40 -5.31 -48.98 -27.81
C GLU A 40 -5.81 -48.47 -29.17
N SER A 41 -4.90 -47.90 -29.96
CA SER A 41 -5.15 -47.68 -31.40
C SER A 41 -5.12 -49.05 -32.10
N PHE A 42 -6.06 -49.31 -33.02
CA PHE A 42 -5.93 -50.47 -33.89
C PHE A 42 -4.75 -50.27 -34.84
N ARG A 43 -4.14 -51.37 -35.28
CA ARG A 43 -3.05 -51.34 -36.28
C ARG A 43 -3.16 -52.53 -37.22
N PHE A 44 -3.22 -52.24 -38.52
CA PHE A 44 -3.21 -53.24 -39.58
C PHE A 44 -2.00 -53.02 -40.48
N GLU A 45 -1.16 -54.05 -40.61
CA GLU A 45 -0.10 -54.13 -41.62
C GLU A 45 -0.66 -54.88 -42.83
N ILE A 46 -0.78 -54.18 -43.94
CA ILE A 46 -1.44 -54.64 -45.16
C ILE A 46 -0.39 -54.72 -46.25
N ASP A 47 -0.09 -55.94 -46.69
CA ASP A 47 0.79 -56.18 -47.83
C ASP A 47 -0.05 -56.12 -49.10
N VAL A 48 0.37 -55.27 -50.03
CA VAL A 48 -0.35 -54.98 -51.27
C VAL A 48 0.56 -55.14 -52.48
N LEU A 49 -0.03 -55.62 -53.58
CA LEU A 49 0.60 -55.81 -54.88
C LEU A 49 0.20 -54.68 -55.83
N SER A 50 1.14 -54.24 -56.66
CA SER A 50 0.88 -53.31 -57.77
C SER A 50 1.52 -53.81 -59.05
N SER A 51 0.85 -53.54 -60.18
CA SER A 51 1.39 -53.76 -61.53
C SER A 51 2.28 -52.62 -62.02
N ALA A 52 2.35 -51.50 -61.28
CA ALA A 52 3.28 -50.43 -61.56
C ALA A 52 4.69 -50.82 -61.08
N SER A 53 5.71 -50.55 -61.90
CA SER A 53 7.12 -50.78 -61.56
C SER A 53 7.60 -49.92 -60.38
N PHE A 54 6.97 -48.75 -60.20
CA PHE A 54 7.21 -47.86 -59.07
C PHE A 54 5.99 -46.97 -58.83
N LEU A 55 5.65 -46.73 -57.57
CA LEU A 55 4.62 -45.80 -57.14
C LEU A 55 5.22 -44.78 -56.17
N ASP A 56 4.91 -43.49 -56.38
CA ASP A 56 5.13 -42.47 -55.35
C ASP A 56 4.09 -42.65 -54.23
N LEU A 57 4.57 -43.00 -53.03
CA LEU A 57 3.73 -43.28 -51.86
C LEU A 57 3.38 -42.03 -51.04
N ASN A 58 4.00 -40.87 -51.34
CA ASN A 58 3.74 -39.63 -50.59
C ASN A 58 2.25 -39.26 -50.50
N PRO A 59 1.43 -39.43 -51.56
CA PRO A 59 0.00 -39.12 -51.50
C PRO A 59 -0.81 -39.99 -50.52
N LEU A 60 -0.25 -41.09 -50.01
CA LEU A 60 -0.97 -41.99 -49.10
C LEU A 60 -0.87 -41.56 -47.63
N LEU A 61 0.27 -41.02 -47.20
CA LEU A 61 0.52 -40.74 -45.77
C LEU A 61 -0.50 -39.72 -45.22
N GLY A 62 -1.11 -40.06 -44.09
CA GLY A 62 -2.14 -39.24 -43.43
C GLY A 62 -3.51 -39.25 -44.12
N THR A 63 -3.67 -39.95 -45.26
CA THR A 63 -4.96 -40.07 -45.93
C THR A 63 -5.77 -41.25 -45.40
N ALA A 64 -7.09 -41.18 -45.59
CA ALA A 64 -8.01 -42.22 -45.21
C ALA A 64 -7.77 -43.52 -46.01
N ILE A 65 -7.99 -44.66 -45.38
CA ILE A 65 -7.88 -46.00 -45.97
C ILE A 65 -8.98 -46.90 -45.38
N ARG A 66 -9.58 -47.72 -46.24
CA ARG A 66 -10.61 -48.68 -45.86
C ARG A 66 -10.16 -50.09 -46.26
N LEU A 67 -10.18 -51.02 -45.31
CA LEU A 67 -9.94 -52.45 -45.50
C LEU A 67 -11.27 -53.19 -45.35
N ARG A 68 -11.59 -54.07 -46.31
CA ARG A 68 -12.86 -54.81 -46.36
C ARG A 68 -12.59 -56.30 -46.43
N LEU A 69 -13.33 -57.07 -45.64
CA LEU A 69 -13.29 -58.53 -45.61
C LEU A 69 -14.68 -59.11 -45.87
N ALA A 70 -14.80 -59.98 -46.87
CA ALA A 70 -16.05 -60.64 -47.21
C ALA A 70 -16.54 -61.57 -46.08
N THR A 71 -17.84 -61.53 -45.82
CA THR A 71 -18.56 -62.33 -44.82
C THR A 71 -19.80 -62.97 -45.46
N GLY A 72 -20.47 -63.91 -44.78
CA GLY A 72 -21.70 -64.52 -45.26
C GLY A 72 -22.88 -63.56 -45.41
N ALA A 73 -22.88 -62.46 -44.66
CA ALA A 73 -23.95 -61.45 -44.65
C ALA A 73 -23.61 -60.14 -45.40
N GLY A 74 -22.43 -60.02 -46.01
CA GLY A 74 -21.93 -58.79 -46.63
C GLY A 74 -20.42 -58.63 -46.46
N GLU A 75 -19.96 -57.48 -46.02
CA GLU A 75 -18.54 -57.21 -45.76
C GLU A 75 -18.34 -56.64 -44.36
N ARG A 76 -17.20 -56.96 -43.74
CA ARG A 76 -16.69 -56.27 -42.56
C ARG A 76 -15.70 -55.22 -42.99
N CYS A 77 -15.92 -53.98 -42.54
CA CYS A 77 -15.07 -52.84 -42.87
C CYS A 77 -14.25 -52.39 -41.64
N TRP A 78 -12.97 -52.11 -41.89
CA TRP A 78 -12.11 -51.31 -41.01
C TRP A 78 -11.73 -50.02 -41.73
N ASN A 79 -12.03 -48.91 -41.08
CA ASN A 79 -11.74 -47.55 -41.57
C ASN A 79 -10.63 -46.94 -40.72
N GLY A 80 -9.68 -46.25 -41.33
CA GLY A 80 -8.56 -45.63 -40.62
C GLY A 80 -7.72 -44.72 -41.51
N TYR A 81 -6.48 -44.50 -41.11
CA TYR A 81 -5.53 -43.63 -41.79
C TYR A 81 -4.21 -44.35 -42.06
N VAL A 82 -3.58 -44.06 -43.20
CA VAL A 82 -2.26 -44.61 -43.54
C VAL A 82 -1.20 -43.86 -42.75
N VAL A 83 -0.62 -44.49 -41.74
CA VAL A 83 0.43 -43.91 -40.88
C VAL A 83 1.84 -44.28 -41.32
N ARG A 84 1.97 -45.32 -42.16
CA ARG A 84 3.23 -45.72 -42.81
C ARG A 84 2.93 -46.35 -44.16
N ALA A 85 3.76 -46.07 -45.15
CA ALA A 85 3.76 -46.73 -46.45
C ALA A 85 5.22 -47.00 -46.84
N ALA A 86 5.52 -48.22 -47.27
CA ALA A 86 6.88 -48.61 -47.63
C ALA A 86 6.89 -49.55 -48.85
N TYR A 87 7.85 -49.33 -49.74
CA TYR A 87 8.26 -50.34 -50.73
C TYR A 87 8.84 -51.56 -49.99
N SER A 88 8.49 -52.76 -50.45
CA SER A 88 9.05 -54.00 -49.90
C SER A 88 10.05 -54.62 -50.87
N ASP A 89 9.56 -55.18 -51.98
CA ASP A 89 10.38 -55.81 -53.02
C ASP A 89 9.65 -55.81 -54.39
N SER A 90 10.33 -56.29 -55.42
CA SER A 90 9.76 -56.52 -56.75
C SER A 90 10.47 -57.70 -57.42
N ASP A 91 9.71 -58.50 -58.16
CA ASP A 91 10.22 -59.61 -58.98
C ASP A 91 10.38 -59.23 -60.47
N GLY A 92 10.16 -57.96 -60.81
CA GLY A 92 10.23 -57.42 -62.17
C GLY A 92 8.89 -57.36 -62.91
N GLU A 93 7.86 -58.05 -62.43
CA GLU A 93 6.50 -58.03 -63.00
C GLU A 93 5.45 -57.53 -62.00
N ILE A 94 5.67 -57.77 -60.70
CA ILE A 94 4.86 -57.30 -59.59
C ILE A 94 5.75 -56.52 -58.61
N THR A 95 5.18 -55.46 -58.05
CA THR A 95 5.83 -54.69 -56.98
C THR A 95 5.03 -54.81 -55.68
N ARG A 96 5.70 -55.14 -54.58
CA ARG A 96 5.11 -55.23 -53.24
C ARG A 96 5.31 -53.98 -52.42
N TYR A 97 4.26 -53.56 -51.74
CA TYR A 97 4.28 -52.48 -50.76
C TYR A 97 3.62 -52.93 -49.46
N ARG A 98 4.02 -52.31 -48.35
CA ARG A 98 3.36 -52.47 -47.05
C ARG A 98 2.75 -51.15 -46.62
N LEU A 99 1.46 -51.16 -46.37
CA LEU A 99 0.71 -50.05 -45.80
C LEU A 99 0.40 -50.36 -44.34
N THR A 100 0.60 -49.39 -43.45
CA THR A 100 0.15 -49.48 -42.05
C THR A 100 -1.06 -48.58 -41.87
N MET A 101 -2.20 -49.18 -41.60
CA MET A 101 -3.45 -48.50 -41.28
C MET A 101 -3.64 -48.45 -39.76
N ALA A 102 -3.99 -47.27 -39.23
CA ALA A 102 -4.26 -47.09 -37.80
C ALA A 102 -5.36 -46.05 -37.54
N SER A 103 -5.80 -45.94 -36.28
CA SER A 103 -6.74 -44.90 -35.85
C SER A 103 -6.10 -43.51 -35.82
N TRP A 104 -6.93 -42.46 -35.87
CA TRP A 104 -6.52 -41.07 -35.64
C TRP A 104 -5.79 -40.87 -34.29
N LEU A 105 -5.93 -41.79 -33.33
CA LEU A 105 -5.17 -41.78 -32.07
C LEU A 105 -3.65 -41.82 -32.28
N GLU A 106 -3.15 -42.36 -33.39
CA GLU A 106 -1.72 -42.33 -33.70
C GLU A 106 -1.20 -40.90 -33.97
N LEU A 107 -2.06 -40.00 -34.45
CA LEU A 107 -1.70 -38.59 -34.68
C LEU A 107 -1.34 -37.89 -33.36
N LEU A 108 -2.00 -38.26 -32.25
CA LEU A 108 -1.73 -37.72 -30.92
C LEU A 108 -0.35 -38.12 -30.37
N ARG A 109 0.28 -39.17 -30.91
CA ARG A 109 1.64 -39.59 -30.53
C ARG A 109 2.72 -38.71 -31.16
N LEU A 110 2.39 -38.02 -32.25
CA LEU A 110 3.33 -37.17 -33.00
C LEU A 110 3.51 -35.79 -32.36
N ARG A 111 2.72 -35.48 -31.34
CA ARG A 111 2.71 -34.18 -30.68
C ARG A 111 2.98 -34.29 -29.19
N ARG A 112 3.93 -33.52 -28.70
CA ARG A 112 4.36 -33.43 -27.29
C ARG A 112 4.32 -31.99 -26.83
N ASN A 113 3.62 -31.70 -25.72
CA ASN A 113 3.42 -30.33 -25.24
C ASN A 113 3.67 -30.17 -23.73
N CYS A 114 3.70 -28.90 -23.30
CA CYS A 114 3.47 -28.48 -21.93
C CYS A 114 2.29 -27.50 -21.90
N LEU A 115 1.12 -27.93 -21.43
CA LEU A 115 -0.12 -27.13 -21.43
C LEU A 115 -0.80 -27.18 -20.06
N TYR A 116 -1.49 -26.11 -19.68
CA TYR A 116 -2.41 -26.11 -18.54
C TYR A 116 -3.87 -26.03 -19.00
N PHE A 117 -4.70 -26.82 -18.33
CA PHE A 117 -6.14 -26.92 -18.44
C PHE A 117 -6.74 -26.51 -17.10
N VAL A 118 -7.71 -25.60 -17.10
CA VAL A 118 -8.20 -24.91 -15.89
C VAL A 118 -9.72 -25.01 -15.87
N GLY A 119 -10.29 -25.50 -14.77
CA GLY A 119 -11.74 -25.61 -14.60
C GLY A 119 -12.42 -26.62 -15.53
N LEU A 120 -11.70 -27.64 -16.00
CA LEU A 120 -12.21 -28.68 -16.90
C LEU A 120 -12.22 -30.04 -16.21
N ASP A 121 -13.18 -30.89 -16.55
CA ASP A 121 -13.15 -32.31 -16.21
C ASP A 121 -12.42 -33.14 -17.29
N THR A 122 -12.38 -34.47 -17.12
CA THR A 122 -11.70 -35.36 -18.07
C THR A 122 -12.29 -35.28 -19.48
N GLU A 123 -13.62 -35.17 -19.63
CA GLU A 123 -14.26 -35.03 -20.94
C GLU A 123 -13.87 -33.69 -21.59
N GLY A 124 -13.99 -32.57 -20.87
CA GLY A 124 -13.62 -31.25 -21.37
C GLY A 124 -12.13 -31.15 -21.75
N ILE A 125 -11.25 -31.84 -21.02
CA ILE A 125 -9.83 -31.96 -21.38
C ILE A 125 -9.67 -32.75 -22.68
N CYS A 126 -10.31 -33.91 -22.80
CA CYS A 126 -10.24 -34.74 -24.00
C CYS A 126 -10.78 -33.97 -25.22
N GLU A 127 -11.92 -33.29 -25.09
CA GLU A 127 -12.50 -32.47 -26.15
C GLU A 127 -11.56 -31.34 -26.60
N ARG A 128 -10.87 -30.71 -25.66
CA ARG A 128 -9.90 -29.66 -25.99
C ARG A 128 -8.66 -30.19 -26.70
N VAL A 129 -8.23 -31.42 -26.40
CA VAL A 129 -7.12 -32.07 -27.14
C VAL A 129 -7.61 -32.56 -28.50
N PHE A 130 -8.72 -33.29 -28.54
CA PHE A 130 -9.28 -33.88 -29.76
C PHE A 130 -9.72 -32.85 -30.79
N GLY A 131 -10.21 -31.68 -30.36
CA GLY A 131 -10.62 -30.64 -31.30
C GLY A 131 -9.47 -29.99 -32.10
N ASP A 132 -8.21 -30.29 -31.76
CA ASP A 132 -7.06 -29.96 -32.61
C ASP A 132 -6.91 -30.90 -33.82
N TYR A 133 -7.61 -32.04 -33.82
CA TYR A 133 -7.55 -33.12 -34.81
C TYR A 133 -8.91 -33.28 -35.49
N PRO A 134 -9.10 -32.77 -36.72
CA PRO A 134 -10.37 -32.91 -37.46
C PRO A 134 -10.81 -34.37 -37.66
N GLU A 135 -9.85 -35.29 -37.69
CA GLU A 135 -10.05 -36.74 -37.81
C GLU A 135 -10.67 -37.36 -36.54
N ALA A 136 -10.61 -36.68 -35.40
CA ALA A 136 -10.98 -37.22 -34.10
C ALA A 136 -12.49 -37.34 -33.90
N ARG A 137 -13.12 -38.32 -34.55
CA ARG A 137 -14.51 -38.70 -34.27
C ARG A 137 -14.58 -39.49 -32.95
N ARG A 138 -15.41 -39.02 -32.03
CA ARG A 138 -15.55 -39.56 -30.68
C ARG A 138 -16.99 -39.52 -30.18
N ARG A 139 -17.30 -40.38 -29.21
CA ARG A 139 -18.57 -40.42 -28.47
C ARG A 139 -18.29 -40.79 -27.02
N TYR A 140 -19.10 -40.28 -26.09
CA TYR A 140 -18.99 -40.57 -24.66
C TYR A 140 -20.24 -41.32 -24.16
N GLU A 141 -20.03 -42.42 -23.43
CA GLU A 141 -21.05 -43.25 -22.80
C GLU A 141 -20.79 -43.29 -21.29
N LEU A 142 -21.10 -42.17 -20.62
CA LEU A 142 -20.78 -41.92 -19.21
C LEU A 142 -22.06 -41.92 -18.35
N LYS A 143 -22.05 -42.73 -17.29
CA LYS A 143 -23.08 -42.84 -16.25
C LYS A 143 -22.58 -42.41 -14.87
N GLU A 144 -21.27 -42.40 -14.61
CA GLU A 144 -20.65 -41.90 -13.38
C GLU A 144 -20.24 -40.42 -13.54
N PRO A 145 -20.28 -39.60 -12.46
CA PRO A 145 -19.84 -38.21 -12.54
C PRO A 145 -18.32 -38.12 -12.75
N LEU A 146 -17.86 -37.10 -13.49
CA LEU A 146 -16.44 -36.78 -13.62
C LEU A 146 -15.99 -35.75 -12.57
N ARG A 147 -14.70 -35.75 -12.26
CA ARG A 147 -14.08 -34.72 -11.41
C ARG A 147 -13.67 -33.54 -12.29
N THR A 148 -14.04 -32.33 -11.87
CA THR A 148 -13.49 -31.08 -12.40
C THR A 148 -12.15 -30.75 -11.74
N PHE A 149 -11.18 -30.29 -12.52
CA PHE A 149 -9.84 -29.93 -12.04
C PHE A 149 -9.66 -28.41 -12.05
N ASP A 150 -9.29 -27.84 -10.89
CA ASP A 150 -8.94 -26.42 -10.79
C ASP A 150 -7.72 -26.10 -11.68
N LEU A 151 -6.73 -27.00 -11.66
CA LEU A 151 -5.56 -26.95 -12.53
C LEU A 151 -5.16 -28.36 -12.93
N ARG A 152 -4.89 -28.57 -14.21
CA ARG A 152 -4.40 -29.83 -14.77
C ARG A 152 -3.33 -29.57 -15.82
N GLY A 153 -2.13 -30.11 -15.61
CA GLY A 153 -0.99 -29.99 -16.51
C GLY A 153 -0.81 -31.21 -17.40
N GLN A 154 -0.60 -30.97 -18.69
CA GLN A 154 0.15 -31.84 -19.58
C GLN A 154 1.62 -31.39 -19.49
N TYR A 155 2.54 -32.26 -19.10
CA TYR A 155 3.95 -31.86 -18.91
C TYR A 155 4.92 -32.79 -19.61
N ARG A 156 5.50 -32.31 -20.71
CA ARG A 156 6.50 -33.04 -21.50
C ARG A 156 6.04 -34.46 -21.83
N GLU A 157 4.77 -34.64 -22.16
CA GLU A 157 4.18 -35.92 -22.55
C GLU A 157 3.43 -35.74 -23.87
N THR A 158 3.21 -36.83 -24.62
CA THR A 158 2.45 -36.74 -25.87
C THR A 158 0.98 -36.47 -25.59
N ASP A 159 0.23 -35.98 -26.58
CA ASP A 159 -1.22 -35.81 -26.42
C ASP A 159 -1.90 -37.17 -26.14
N PHE A 160 -1.36 -38.25 -26.70
CA PHE A 160 -1.84 -39.62 -26.46
C PHE A 160 -1.60 -40.06 -25.01
N ASP A 161 -0.36 -39.89 -24.52
CA ASP A 161 -0.02 -40.27 -23.14
C ASP A 161 -0.83 -39.46 -22.12
N PHE A 162 -1.03 -38.16 -22.40
CA PHE A 162 -1.86 -37.29 -21.57
C PHE A 162 -3.31 -37.76 -21.53
N VAL A 163 -3.97 -37.91 -22.70
CA VAL A 163 -5.37 -38.34 -22.77
C VAL A 163 -5.56 -39.69 -22.10
N THR A 164 -4.73 -40.68 -22.45
CA THR A 164 -4.89 -42.04 -21.91
C THR A 164 -4.62 -42.12 -20.41
N ARG A 165 -3.75 -41.25 -19.88
CA ARG A 165 -3.59 -41.08 -18.44
C ARG A 165 -4.82 -40.45 -17.79
N GLN A 166 -5.38 -39.40 -18.39
CA GLN A 166 -6.59 -38.74 -17.88
C GLN A 166 -7.79 -39.71 -17.86
N LEU A 167 -7.97 -40.51 -18.92
CA LEU A 167 -8.99 -41.56 -18.97
C LEU A 167 -8.76 -42.61 -17.88
N SER A 168 -7.51 -43.08 -17.71
CA SER A 168 -7.19 -44.08 -16.67
C SER A 168 -7.37 -43.57 -15.23
N GLU A 169 -7.15 -42.27 -14.98
CA GLU A 169 -7.38 -41.65 -13.68
C GLU A 169 -8.88 -41.53 -13.36
N ALA A 170 -9.71 -41.34 -14.39
CA ALA A 170 -11.17 -41.25 -14.27
C ALA A 170 -11.88 -42.62 -14.37
N GLY A 171 -11.13 -43.71 -14.55
CA GLY A 171 -11.69 -45.06 -14.72
C GLY A 171 -12.45 -45.25 -16.04
N LEU A 172 -12.10 -44.49 -17.08
CA LEU A 172 -12.73 -44.51 -18.39
C LEU A 172 -11.93 -45.38 -19.35
N SER A 173 -12.59 -46.33 -20.00
CA SER A 173 -12.01 -47.12 -21.08
C SER A 173 -12.50 -46.60 -22.43
N PHE A 174 -11.88 -46.99 -23.53
CA PHE A 174 -12.40 -46.74 -24.86
C PHE A 174 -12.29 -47.94 -25.79
N ARG A 175 -13.24 -47.99 -26.73
CA ARG A 175 -13.27 -48.92 -27.86
C ARG A 175 -13.36 -48.15 -29.17
N ILE A 176 -13.03 -48.80 -30.28
CA ILE A 176 -13.15 -48.21 -31.61
C ILE A 176 -14.25 -48.93 -32.37
N GLU A 177 -15.24 -48.16 -32.84
CA GLU A 177 -16.33 -48.67 -33.66
C GLU A 177 -16.12 -48.20 -35.11
N HIS A 178 -16.07 -49.15 -36.04
CA HIS A 178 -15.93 -48.86 -37.48
C HIS A 178 -17.30 -48.80 -38.15
N ALA A 179 -17.54 -47.77 -38.96
CA ALA A 179 -18.69 -47.72 -39.84
C ALA A 179 -18.64 -48.90 -40.84
N GLN A 180 -19.73 -49.67 -40.91
CA GLN A 180 -19.86 -50.84 -41.78
C GLN A 180 -20.53 -50.49 -43.13
N ASP A 181 -20.61 -49.21 -43.48
CA ASP A 181 -21.26 -48.73 -44.70
C ASP A 181 -20.43 -49.08 -45.96
N ALA A 182 -21.01 -49.90 -46.85
CA ALA A 182 -20.36 -50.53 -48.01
C ALA A 182 -20.10 -49.56 -49.19
N GLY A 183 -19.43 -48.44 -48.94
CA GLY A 183 -18.95 -47.52 -49.98
C GLY A 183 -17.56 -47.87 -50.50
N GLU A 184 -17.36 -47.84 -51.81
CA GLU A 184 -16.06 -48.06 -52.50
C GLU A 184 -15.18 -46.79 -52.49
N LYS A 185 -14.99 -46.17 -51.31
CA LYS A 185 -14.13 -44.99 -51.15
C LYS A 185 -13.25 -45.15 -49.91
N PRO A 186 -12.02 -44.60 -49.94
CA PRO A 186 -11.21 -44.49 -48.73
C PRO A 186 -11.98 -43.75 -47.65
N SER A 187 -11.97 -44.27 -46.43
CA SER A 187 -12.78 -43.75 -45.33
C SER A 187 -12.02 -43.81 -44.02
N GLY A 188 -12.09 -42.73 -43.24
CA GLY A 188 -11.59 -42.63 -41.87
C GLY A 188 -12.73 -42.74 -40.84
N ASP A 189 -13.87 -43.32 -41.25
CA ASP A 189 -15.10 -43.36 -40.46
C ASP A 189 -15.04 -44.45 -39.38
N HIS A 190 -14.22 -44.20 -38.37
CA HIS A 190 -14.22 -44.92 -37.10
C HIS A 190 -14.46 -43.94 -35.94
N THR A 191 -15.16 -44.39 -34.90
CA THR A 191 -15.47 -43.59 -33.72
C THR A 191 -14.77 -44.17 -32.51
N VAL A 192 -13.98 -43.36 -31.80
CA VAL A 192 -13.48 -43.71 -30.47
C VAL A 192 -14.62 -43.48 -29.47
N VAL A 193 -15.14 -44.56 -28.89
CA VAL A 193 -16.21 -44.50 -27.91
C VAL A 193 -15.59 -44.63 -26.52
N VAL A 194 -15.57 -43.55 -25.77
CA VAL A 194 -15.11 -43.49 -24.38
C VAL A 194 -16.28 -43.82 -23.47
N PHE A 195 -16.08 -44.73 -22.52
CA PHE A 195 -17.14 -45.23 -21.66
C PHE A 195 -16.63 -45.51 -20.25
N ASP A 196 -17.52 -45.43 -19.26
CA ASP A 196 -17.19 -45.84 -17.89
C ASP A 196 -17.62 -47.27 -17.60
N ARG A 197 -17.21 -47.75 -16.41
CA ARG A 197 -17.43 -49.12 -15.94
C ARG A 197 -18.91 -49.53 -15.78
N ARG A 198 -19.87 -48.61 -15.89
CA ARG A 198 -21.32 -48.84 -15.81
C ARG A 198 -22.01 -48.74 -17.17
N ALA A 199 -21.29 -48.39 -18.23
CA ALA A 199 -21.83 -48.34 -19.57
C ALA A 199 -22.38 -49.70 -20.03
N GLU A 200 -23.43 -49.68 -20.85
CA GLU A 200 -24.00 -50.89 -21.41
C GLU A 200 -23.15 -51.41 -22.57
N GLN A 201 -22.86 -52.71 -22.56
CA GLN A 201 -22.08 -53.35 -23.62
C GLN A 201 -22.98 -53.60 -24.84
N PRO A 202 -22.61 -53.14 -26.05
CA PRO A 202 -23.40 -53.39 -27.25
C PRO A 202 -23.49 -54.88 -27.59
N LYS A 203 -24.57 -55.28 -28.27
CA LYS A 203 -24.74 -56.68 -28.73
C LYS A 203 -23.84 -56.95 -29.94
N GLY A 204 -23.13 -58.07 -29.91
CA GLY A 204 -22.32 -58.60 -31.01
C GLY A 204 -22.98 -59.77 -31.73
N SER A 205 -22.21 -60.45 -32.59
CA SER A 205 -22.63 -61.63 -33.35
C SER A 205 -22.73 -62.90 -32.50
N THR A 206 -23.45 -63.89 -33.04
CA THR A 206 -23.44 -65.28 -32.55
C THR A 206 -22.47 -66.08 -33.41
N VAL A 207 -21.59 -66.86 -32.78
CA VAL A 207 -20.55 -67.63 -33.45
C VAL A 207 -20.62 -69.09 -33.00
N ALA A 208 -20.53 -70.03 -33.96
CA ALA A 208 -20.52 -71.45 -33.66
C ALA A 208 -19.12 -71.91 -33.22
N TYR A 209 -19.06 -72.80 -32.24
CA TYR A 209 -17.85 -73.54 -31.86
C TYR A 209 -17.80 -74.87 -32.59
N ASN A 210 -16.70 -75.15 -33.28
CA ASN A 210 -16.43 -76.44 -33.90
C ASN A 210 -14.92 -76.73 -33.88
N ARG A 211 -14.51 -77.95 -33.51
CA ARG A 211 -13.08 -78.32 -33.42
C ARG A 211 -12.34 -78.25 -34.77
N GLN A 212 -13.09 -78.27 -35.87
CA GLN A 212 -12.56 -78.08 -37.22
C GLN A 212 -13.27 -76.93 -37.90
N ASP A 213 -12.56 -76.23 -38.77
CA ASP A 213 -13.17 -75.25 -39.65
C ASP A 213 -14.02 -75.98 -40.70
N VAL A 214 -15.31 -75.70 -40.73
CA VAL A 214 -16.30 -76.37 -41.61
C VAL A 214 -16.58 -75.59 -42.88
N GLY A 215 -15.81 -74.53 -43.17
CA GLY A 215 -16.01 -73.72 -44.39
C GLY A 215 -17.25 -72.84 -44.34
N ASP A 216 -17.70 -72.48 -43.13
CA ASP A 216 -18.79 -71.51 -42.93
C ASP A 216 -18.34 -70.13 -43.48
N PRO A 217 -19.14 -69.45 -44.33
CA PRO A 217 -18.81 -68.12 -44.85
C PRO A 217 -18.51 -67.05 -43.78
N ASP A 218 -19.13 -67.16 -42.60
CA ASP A 218 -18.88 -66.27 -41.45
C ASP A 218 -17.83 -66.82 -40.48
N GLY A 219 -17.38 -68.05 -40.69
CA GLY A 219 -16.34 -68.77 -39.95
C GLY A 219 -16.77 -69.23 -38.55
N VAL A 220 -16.01 -70.17 -37.98
CA VAL A 220 -16.29 -70.78 -36.67
C VAL A 220 -15.17 -70.51 -35.66
N MET A 221 -15.46 -70.72 -34.38
CA MET A 221 -14.43 -70.80 -33.34
C MET A 221 -13.92 -72.22 -33.19
N THR A 222 -12.61 -72.41 -33.29
CA THR A 222 -11.95 -73.72 -33.17
C THR A 222 -11.29 -73.95 -31.83
N TYR A 223 -11.00 -72.88 -31.11
CA TYR A 223 -10.41 -72.92 -29.78
C TYR A 223 -11.12 -71.93 -28.85
N PHE A 224 -11.43 -72.37 -27.64
CA PHE A 224 -11.92 -71.51 -26.57
C PHE A 224 -11.57 -72.11 -25.20
N THR A 225 -10.98 -71.30 -24.32
CA THR A 225 -10.60 -71.69 -22.96
C THR A 225 -10.77 -70.54 -21.98
N THR A 226 -10.74 -70.83 -20.69
CA THR A 226 -10.78 -69.82 -19.62
C THR A 226 -9.55 -69.95 -18.73
N ARG A 227 -8.88 -68.82 -18.46
CA ARG A 227 -7.80 -68.71 -17.48
C ARG A 227 -8.29 -67.96 -16.25
N HIS A 228 -7.95 -68.48 -15.07
CA HIS A 228 -8.17 -67.85 -13.78
C HIS A 228 -6.82 -67.49 -13.14
N GLN A 229 -6.73 -66.35 -12.47
CA GLN A 229 -5.53 -65.98 -11.69
C GLN A 229 -5.87 -65.17 -10.45
N MET A 230 -4.95 -65.14 -9.49
CA MET A 230 -5.04 -64.29 -8.31
C MET A 230 -4.81 -62.82 -8.68
N VAL A 231 -5.56 -61.94 -8.03
CA VAL A 231 -5.51 -60.48 -8.20
C VAL A 231 -5.62 -59.80 -6.82
N PRO A 232 -5.23 -58.52 -6.71
CA PRO A 232 -5.59 -57.70 -5.56
C PRO A 232 -7.10 -57.71 -5.29
N ASP A 233 -7.49 -57.70 -4.03
CA ASP A 233 -8.88 -57.74 -3.57
C ASP A 233 -9.30 -56.51 -2.75
N HIS A 234 -8.34 -55.64 -2.44
CA HIS A 234 -8.55 -54.41 -1.69
C HIS A 234 -7.72 -53.24 -2.28
N VAL A 235 -8.32 -52.06 -2.35
CA VAL A 235 -7.64 -50.81 -2.70
C VAL A 235 -7.99 -49.76 -1.65
N THR A 236 -6.98 -49.09 -1.11
CA THR A 236 -7.17 -47.86 -0.33
C THR A 236 -6.52 -46.71 -1.06
N ALA A 237 -7.29 -45.64 -1.29
CA ALA A 237 -6.83 -44.41 -1.91
C ALA A 237 -6.85 -43.28 -0.90
N ALA A 238 -5.78 -42.50 -0.80
CA ALA A 238 -5.69 -41.37 0.11
C ALA A 238 -5.01 -40.15 -0.52
N SER A 239 -5.49 -38.95 -0.15
CA SER A 239 -4.97 -37.66 -0.62
C SER A 239 -4.97 -36.64 0.51
N TRP A 240 -4.00 -35.73 0.49
CA TRP A 240 -3.97 -34.57 1.37
C TRP A 240 -4.66 -33.37 0.72
N LYS A 241 -5.64 -32.75 1.39
CA LYS A 241 -6.31 -31.51 0.96
C LYS A 241 -5.84 -30.36 1.84
N ALA A 242 -4.79 -29.68 1.37
CA ALA A 242 -4.11 -28.66 2.16
C ALA A 242 -4.98 -27.45 2.52
N GLY A 243 -5.91 -27.04 1.67
CA GLY A 243 -6.81 -25.90 1.94
C GLY A 243 -7.74 -26.10 3.14
N ASN A 244 -8.02 -27.36 3.51
CA ASN A 244 -8.89 -27.70 4.63
C ASN A 244 -8.12 -28.41 5.78
N LEU A 245 -6.82 -28.69 5.59
CA LEU A 245 -6.01 -29.50 6.49
C LEU A 245 -6.63 -30.87 6.84
N VAL A 246 -7.19 -31.54 5.83
CA VAL A 246 -7.80 -32.88 6.00
C VAL A 246 -7.20 -33.91 5.06
N ALA A 247 -7.11 -35.15 5.54
CA ALA A 247 -6.88 -36.32 4.70
C ALA A 247 -8.22 -36.83 4.16
N LEU A 248 -8.29 -37.05 2.85
CA LEU A 248 -9.43 -37.63 2.17
C LEU A 248 -9.06 -39.05 1.78
N ALA A 249 -9.91 -40.03 2.12
CA ALA A 249 -9.65 -41.43 1.85
C ALA A 249 -10.91 -42.17 1.39
N GLY A 250 -10.70 -43.23 0.60
CA GLY A 250 -11.71 -44.17 0.16
C GLY A 250 -11.13 -45.57 0.04
N HIS A 251 -11.96 -46.59 0.20
CA HIS A 251 -11.52 -47.98 0.19
C HIS A 251 -12.52 -48.87 -0.54
N ALA A 252 -12.05 -49.77 -1.39
CA ALA A 252 -12.87 -50.73 -2.09
C ALA A 252 -12.37 -52.14 -1.81
N GLN A 253 -13.29 -53.05 -1.51
CA GLN A 253 -13.00 -54.45 -1.27
C GLN A 253 -13.98 -55.33 -2.04
N THR A 254 -13.52 -56.48 -2.55
CA THR A 254 -14.42 -57.53 -3.01
C THR A 254 -14.73 -58.50 -1.89
N GLU A 255 -15.96 -59.01 -1.86
CA GLU A 255 -16.28 -60.19 -1.05
C GLU A 255 -15.44 -61.39 -1.52
N ALA A 256 -15.05 -62.22 -0.57
CA ALA A 256 -14.39 -63.48 -0.85
C ALA A 256 -15.39 -64.47 -1.48
N ASP A 257 -14.94 -65.26 -2.45
CA ASP A 257 -15.77 -66.34 -3.00
C ASP A 257 -16.05 -67.36 -1.87
N ARG A 258 -17.30 -67.82 -1.71
CA ARG A 258 -17.75 -68.64 -0.56
C ARG A 258 -16.92 -69.90 -0.31
N ASP A 259 -16.38 -70.48 -1.38
CA ASP A 259 -15.62 -71.73 -1.35
C ASP A 259 -14.10 -71.50 -1.55
N ALA A 260 -13.64 -70.25 -1.57
CA ALA A 260 -12.22 -69.94 -1.72
C ALA A 260 -11.44 -70.14 -0.41
N PRO A 261 -10.15 -70.53 -0.49
CA PRO A 261 -9.26 -70.56 0.67
C PRO A 261 -9.18 -69.20 1.37
N VAL A 262 -9.13 -69.22 2.70
CA VAL A 262 -8.90 -68.00 3.50
C VAL A 262 -7.48 -67.50 3.24
N MET A 263 -7.38 -66.31 2.65
CA MET A 263 -6.11 -65.65 2.33
C MET A 263 -6.03 -64.30 3.04
N PRO A 264 -4.83 -63.78 3.32
CA PRO A 264 -4.68 -62.40 3.78
C PRO A 264 -5.21 -61.43 2.71
N VAL A 265 -5.71 -60.28 3.17
CA VAL A 265 -6.10 -59.16 2.30
C VAL A 265 -4.90 -58.73 1.46
N ARG A 266 -5.09 -58.61 0.14
CA ARG A 266 -4.06 -58.23 -0.83
C ARG A 266 -4.33 -56.79 -1.25
N GLU A 267 -4.00 -55.88 -0.33
CA GLU A 267 -4.21 -54.44 -0.49
C GLU A 267 -3.23 -53.80 -1.46
N VAL A 268 -3.74 -52.88 -2.28
CA VAL A 268 -2.95 -51.84 -2.95
C VAL A 268 -3.26 -50.50 -2.29
N LEU A 269 -2.29 -49.96 -1.55
CA LEU A 269 -2.36 -48.63 -0.95
C LEU A 269 -1.85 -47.59 -1.95
N ASP A 270 -2.75 -46.74 -2.43
CA ASP A 270 -2.44 -45.59 -3.28
C ASP A 270 -2.58 -44.30 -2.45
N ALA A 271 -1.54 -44.01 -1.69
CA ALA A 271 -1.39 -42.84 -0.83
C ALA A 271 -0.15 -42.02 -1.27
N GLN A 272 -0.03 -40.76 -0.82
CA GLN A 272 1.04 -39.80 -1.13
C GLN A 272 0.85 -38.91 -2.39
N ARG A 273 -0.37 -38.44 -2.67
CA ARG A 273 -0.58 -37.39 -3.69
C ARG A 273 -1.49 -36.29 -3.15
N ALA A 274 -0.96 -35.09 -2.95
CA ALA A 274 -1.76 -33.95 -2.54
C ALA A 274 -2.69 -33.47 -3.67
N GLY A 275 -3.87 -32.94 -3.31
CA GLY A 275 -4.82 -32.35 -4.25
C GLY A 275 -5.46 -33.32 -5.25
N ARG A 276 -5.45 -34.64 -4.97
CA ARG A 276 -6.02 -35.65 -5.87
C ARG A 276 -7.53 -35.80 -5.75
N PHE A 277 -8.11 -35.48 -4.61
CA PHE A 277 -9.55 -35.57 -4.37
C PHE A 277 -10.05 -34.28 -3.71
N GLU A 278 -11.26 -33.86 -4.07
CA GLU A 278 -11.95 -32.76 -3.38
C GLU A 278 -12.81 -33.25 -2.22
N THR A 279 -13.30 -34.49 -2.29
CA THR A 279 -14.17 -35.14 -1.32
C THR A 279 -13.80 -36.62 -1.14
N SER A 280 -14.21 -37.22 -0.02
CA SER A 280 -14.02 -38.67 0.21
C SER A 280 -14.81 -39.54 -0.77
N ASP A 281 -15.95 -39.06 -1.29
CA ASP A 281 -16.71 -39.78 -2.34
C ASP A 281 -15.92 -39.94 -3.64
N GLN A 282 -15.12 -38.94 -4.01
CA GLN A 282 -14.22 -39.04 -5.16
C GLN A 282 -13.11 -40.07 -4.88
N ALA A 283 -12.55 -40.09 -3.68
CA ALA A 283 -11.56 -41.09 -3.26
C ALA A 283 -12.15 -42.51 -3.29
N GLN A 284 -13.39 -42.67 -2.82
CA GLN A 284 -14.12 -43.94 -2.81
C GLN A 284 -14.41 -44.46 -4.22
N ARG A 285 -14.82 -43.57 -5.13
CA ARG A 285 -15.04 -43.91 -6.55
C ARG A 285 -13.73 -44.32 -7.22
N TYR A 286 -12.66 -43.55 -7.00
CA TYR A 286 -11.34 -43.89 -7.51
C TYR A 286 -10.86 -45.26 -7.01
N ALA A 287 -11.02 -45.55 -5.71
CA ALA A 287 -10.65 -46.85 -5.14
C ALA A 287 -11.44 -48.00 -5.79
N SER A 288 -12.74 -47.80 -6.04
CA SER A 288 -13.60 -48.78 -6.71
C SER A 288 -13.17 -49.03 -8.16
N GLN A 289 -12.95 -47.96 -8.93
CA GLN A 289 -12.48 -48.05 -10.32
C GLN A 289 -11.09 -48.71 -10.40
N ARG A 290 -10.19 -48.38 -9.47
CA ARG A 290 -8.85 -48.98 -9.40
C ARG A 290 -8.91 -50.46 -9.06
N LEU A 291 -9.80 -50.87 -8.16
CA LEU A 291 -10.02 -52.27 -7.85
C LEU A 291 -10.58 -53.03 -9.06
N ASP A 292 -11.53 -52.45 -9.79
CA ASP A 292 -12.09 -53.04 -11.00
C ASP A 292 -10.99 -53.25 -12.08
N ALA A 293 -10.12 -52.26 -12.31
CA ALA A 293 -8.99 -52.36 -13.24
C ALA A 293 -8.02 -53.49 -12.86
N LEU A 294 -7.67 -53.62 -11.58
CA LEU A 294 -6.77 -54.68 -11.09
C LEU A 294 -7.39 -56.07 -11.22
N ARG A 295 -8.71 -56.16 -11.11
CA ARG A 295 -9.47 -57.42 -11.16
C ARG A 295 -9.87 -57.84 -12.57
N LEU A 296 -9.72 -56.99 -13.58
CA LEU A 296 -10.05 -57.30 -14.98
C LEU A 296 -9.41 -58.62 -15.44
N SER A 297 -8.21 -58.90 -14.95
CA SER A 297 -7.44 -60.09 -15.30
C SER A 297 -7.80 -61.36 -14.51
N LYS A 298 -8.69 -61.29 -13.49
CA LYS A 298 -9.07 -62.42 -12.61
C LYS A 298 -9.57 -63.62 -13.40
N ARG A 299 -10.39 -63.36 -14.44
CA ARG A 299 -10.98 -64.38 -15.32
C ARG A 299 -10.96 -63.88 -16.77
N ILE A 300 -10.13 -64.49 -17.60
CA ILE A 300 -9.99 -64.16 -19.03
C ILE A 300 -10.33 -65.38 -19.88
N HIS A 301 -11.15 -65.19 -20.90
CA HIS A 301 -11.39 -66.14 -21.97
C HIS A 301 -10.36 -65.95 -23.08
N TYR A 302 -9.83 -67.04 -23.62
CA TYR A 302 -9.00 -67.02 -24.81
C TYR A 302 -9.68 -67.82 -25.90
N GLY A 303 -9.76 -67.27 -27.10
CA GLY A 303 -10.34 -67.96 -28.24
C GLY A 303 -9.53 -67.77 -29.51
N ALA A 304 -9.72 -68.69 -30.45
CA ALA A 304 -9.19 -68.59 -31.80
C ALA A 304 -10.11 -69.31 -32.79
N GLY A 305 -10.13 -68.84 -34.03
CA GLY A 305 -10.97 -69.41 -35.08
C GLY A 305 -10.89 -68.65 -36.39
N SER A 306 -11.82 -68.92 -37.29
CA SER A 306 -11.96 -68.25 -38.58
C SER A 306 -13.13 -67.26 -38.62
N SER A 307 -13.83 -67.01 -37.49
CA SER A 307 -14.99 -66.14 -37.54
C SER A 307 -14.67 -64.69 -37.87
N ARG A 308 -15.28 -64.19 -38.94
CA ARG A 308 -15.01 -62.85 -39.49
C ARG A 308 -15.82 -61.75 -38.80
N THR A 309 -16.79 -62.11 -37.95
CA THR A 309 -17.80 -61.19 -37.40
C THR A 309 -17.50 -60.66 -35.99
N LEU A 310 -16.40 -61.08 -35.36
CA LEU A 310 -16.06 -60.68 -33.98
C LEU A 310 -15.62 -59.22 -33.87
N GLU A 311 -16.23 -58.41 -33.01
CA GLU A 311 -15.87 -57.01 -32.78
C GLU A 311 -15.45 -56.77 -31.31
N ILE A 312 -14.55 -55.82 -31.10
CA ILE A 312 -14.10 -55.46 -29.74
C ILE A 312 -15.20 -54.77 -28.96
N GLY A 313 -15.35 -55.15 -27.69
CA GLY A 313 -16.25 -54.48 -26.76
C GLY A 313 -17.73 -54.80 -26.91
N LYS A 314 -18.09 -55.67 -27.86
CA LYS A 314 -19.45 -56.17 -28.00
C LYS A 314 -19.62 -57.53 -27.32
N VAL A 315 -20.84 -57.81 -26.87
CA VAL A 315 -21.21 -59.09 -26.27
C VAL A 315 -21.48 -60.10 -27.38
N HIS A 316 -20.54 -61.02 -27.60
CA HIS A 316 -20.68 -62.14 -28.53
C HIS A 316 -21.19 -63.38 -27.81
N THR A 317 -21.85 -64.25 -28.57
CA THR A 317 -22.42 -65.51 -28.05
C THR A 317 -21.81 -66.70 -28.79
N LEU A 318 -21.12 -67.58 -28.06
CA LEU A 318 -20.56 -68.83 -28.55
C LEU A 318 -21.58 -69.96 -28.35
N THR A 319 -22.00 -70.61 -29.43
CA THR A 319 -22.91 -71.76 -29.40
C THR A 319 -22.16 -73.05 -29.68
N GLY A 320 -22.60 -74.18 -29.13
CA GLY A 320 -21.97 -75.50 -29.38
C GLY A 320 -20.64 -75.75 -28.65
N TYR A 321 -20.22 -74.87 -27.75
CA TYR A 321 -19.13 -75.15 -26.79
C TYR A 321 -19.63 -76.18 -25.76
N PRO A 322 -18.81 -77.14 -25.24
CA PRO A 322 -19.27 -78.36 -24.56
C PRO A 322 -20.57 -78.22 -23.76
N ASP A 323 -21.67 -78.63 -24.42
CA ASP A 323 -23.09 -78.60 -24.01
C ASP A 323 -23.66 -77.29 -23.42
N GLY A 324 -23.11 -76.12 -23.77
CA GLY A 324 -23.62 -74.83 -23.29
C GLY A 324 -23.29 -73.61 -24.17
N THR A 325 -24.08 -72.55 -23.98
CA THR A 325 -23.84 -71.24 -24.60
C THR A 325 -22.92 -70.40 -23.72
N VAL A 326 -21.89 -69.80 -24.30
CA VAL A 326 -20.96 -68.91 -23.58
C VAL A 326 -21.03 -67.51 -24.17
N SER A 327 -21.37 -66.52 -23.35
CA SER A 327 -21.26 -65.12 -23.76
C SER A 327 -19.90 -64.55 -23.33
N PHE A 328 -19.30 -63.71 -24.18
CA PHE A 328 -17.99 -63.13 -23.94
C PHE A 328 -17.85 -61.76 -24.62
N VAL A 329 -16.94 -60.92 -24.11
CA VAL A 329 -16.64 -59.59 -24.64
C VAL A 329 -15.16 -59.51 -24.99
N PRO A 330 -14.80 -59.52 -26.29
CA PRO A 330 -13.41 -59.38 -26.73
C PRO A 330 -12.80 -58.05 -26.24
N LEU A 331 -11.66 -58.16 -25.56
CA LEU A 331 -10.80 -57.04 -25.17
C LEU A 331 -9.67 -56.82 -26.17
N THR A 332 -9.24 -57.87 -26.84
CA THR A 332 -8.19 -57.85 -27.88
C THR A 332 -8.60 -58.78 -29.01
N LEU A 333 -8.30 -58.41 -30.26
CA LEU A 333 -8.48 -59.24 -31.44
C LEU A 333 -7.21 -59.11 -32.30
N GLU A 334 -6.59 -60.24 -32.61
CA GLU A 334 -5.51 -60.35 -33.57
C GLU A 334 -6.05 -61.05 -34.82
N HIS A 335 -5.78 -60.48 -35.99
CA HIS A 335 -6.28 -60.91 -37.28
C HIS A 335 -5.10 -61.31 -38.17
N GLU A 336 -5.25 -62.44 -38.86
CA GLU A 336 -4.32 -62.90 -39.89
C GLU A 336 -5.15 -63.31 -41.10
N ALA A 337 -4.90 -62.69 -42.25
CA ALA A 337 -5.67 -62.96 -43.45
C ALA A 337 -4.79 -62.98 -44.69
N VAL A 338 -5.10 -63.87 -45.62
CA VAL A 338 -4.48 -64.02 -46.93
C VAL A 338 -5.61 -64.00 -47.98
N ASN A 339 -5.42 -63.24 -49.05
CA ASN A 339 -6.46 -63.02 -50.05
C ASN A 339 -6.59 -64.19 -51.04
N ASN A 340 -7.70 -64.26 -51.77
CA ASN A 340 -7.95 -65.25 -52.82
C ASN A 340 -7.52 -64.73 -54.21
N LEU A 341 -6.21 -64.68 -54.45
CA LEU A 341 -5.63 -64.20 -55.70
C LEU A 341 -5.70 -65.23 -56.84
N GLY A 342 -6.05 -66.49 -56.54
CA GLY A 342 -6.28 -67.56 -57.52
C GLY A 342 -5.05 -68.44 -57.78
N ALA A 343 -5.26 -69.58 -58.44
CA ALA A 343 -4.27 -70.66 -58.57
C ALA A 343 -2.97 -70.21 -59.27
N ASP A 344 -3.08 -69.38 -60.32
CA ASP A 344 -1.92 -68.91 -61.08
C ASP A 344 -0.97 -68.04 -60.23
N ILE A 345 -1.53 -67.15 -59.40
CA ILE A 345 -0.76 -66.28 -58.51
C ILE A 345 -0.22 -67.08 -57.31
N ALA A 346 -1.02 -68.00 -56.77
CA ALA A 346 -0.57 -68.91 -55.71
C ALA A 346 0.63 -69.76 -56.15
N GLN A 347 0.65 -70.20 -57.41
CA GLN A 347 1.78 -70.91 -58.01
C GLN A 347 2.98 -69.99 -58.25
N LEU A 348 2.76 -68.80 -58.82
CA LEU A 348 3.84 -67.82 -59.09
C LEU A 348 4.57 -67.40 -57.81
N LEU A 349 3.82 -67.22 -56.72
CA LEU A 349 4.37 -66.79 -55.44
C LEU A 349 4.79 -67.95 -54.53
N GLU A 350 4.62 -69.21 -54.95
CA GLU A 350 4.88 -70.42 -54.15
C GLU A 350 4.12 -70.46 -52.80
N HIS A 351 2.91 -69.87 -52.76
CA HIS A 351 2.05 -69.80 -51.57
C HIS A 351 0.64 -70.34 -51.89
N GLY A 352 0.40 -71.63 -51.64
CA GLY A 352 -0.88 -72.29 -51.95
C GLY A 352 -2.12 -71.71 -51.24
N GLU A 353 -1.93 -71.04 -50.10
CA GLU A 353 -2.98 -70.34 -49.34
C GLU A 353 -3.60 -69.14 -50.09
N LEU A 354 -2.92 -68.59 -51.10
CA LEU A 354 -3.43 -67.50 -51.95
C LEU A 354 -4.50 -67.98 -52.95
N GLU A 355 -4.65 -69.29 -53.18
CA GLU A 355 -5.61 -69.81 -54.15
C GLU A 355 -7.05 -69.58 -53.66
N GLN A 356 -7.34 -69.97 -52.42
CA GLN A 356 -8.69 -69.93 -51.81
C GLN A 356 -8.86 -68.80 -50.78
N GLY A 357 -7.74 -68.20 -50.33
CA GLY A 357 -7.72 -67.25 -49.22
C GLY A 357 -7.84 -67.95 -47.86
N LEU A 358 -7.39 -67.26 -46.82
CA LEU A 358 -7.44 -67.73 -45.44
C LEU A 358 -7.75 -66.56 -44.51
N TYR A 359 -8.55 -66.79 -43.47
CA TYR A 359 -8.70 -65.84 -42.38
C TYR A 359 -8.69 -66.57 -41.03
N ARG A 360 -7.92 -66.03 -40.10
CA ARG A 360 -7.84 -66.49 -38.71
C ARG A 360 -7.86 -65.30 -37.77
N ASN A 361 -8.39 -65.52 -36.57
CA ASN A 361 -8.27 -64.60 -35.47
C ASN A 361 -7.93 -65.30 -34.16
N ARG A 362 -7.38 -64.52 -33.24
CA ARG A 362 -7.16 -64.88 -31.83
C ARG A 362 -7.66 -63.73 -30.96
N PHE A 363 -8.21 -64.03 -29.79
CA PHE A 363 -8.67 -63.00 -28.87
C PHE A 363 -8.47 -63.36 -27.42
N ALA A 364 -8.41 -62.31 -26.60
CA ALA A 364 -8.66 -62.37 -25.16
C ALA A 364 -9.96 -61.61 -24.86
N ALA A 365 -10.82 -62.19 -24.03
CA ALA A 365 -12.15 -61.67 -23.71
C ALA A 365 -12.46 -61.81 -22.21
N VAL A 366 -13.47 -61.07 -21.75
CA VAL A 366 -14.03 -61.20 -20.40
C VAL A 366 -15.49 -61.64 -20.45
N PRO A 367 -16.03 -62.22 -19.37
CA PRO A 367 -17.48 -62.41 -19.26
C PRO A 367 -18.24 -61.07 -19.38
N PRO A 368 -19.48 -61.07 -19.92
CA PRO A 368 -20.32 -59.89 -19.89
C PRO A 368 -20.59 -59.40 -18.47
N GLY A 369 -20.72 -58.09 -18.30
CA GLY A 369 -20.92 -57.47 -17.00
C GLY A 369 -19.67 -57.35 -16.13
N VAL A 370 -18.51 -57.88 -16.55
CA VAL A 370 -17.23 -57.53 -15.93
C VAL A 370 -16.93 -56.07 -16.26
N PRO A 371 -16.71 -55.19 -15.26
CA PRO A 371 -16.38 -53.79 -15.53
C PRO A 371 -15.02 -53.69 -16.25
N ILE A 372 -15.00 -53.01 -17.39
CA ILE A 372 -13.78 -52.80 -18.19
C ILE A 372 -13.22 -51.44 -17.81
N VAL A 373 -12.12 -51.45 -17.05
CA VAL A 373 -11.44 -50.24 -16.58
C VAL A 373 -9.97 -50.35 -16.96
N PRO A 374 -9.36 -49.31 -17.57
CA PRO A 374 -7.96 -49.37 -17.98
C PRO A 374 -7.02 -49.48 -16.77
N PRO A 375 -5.81 -50.03 -16.96
CA PRO A 375 -4.77 -49.92 -15.96
C PRO A 375 -4.41 -48.44 -15.73
N TYR A 376 -4.26 -48.06 -14.45
CA TYR A 376 -3.85 -46.69 -14.08
C TYR A 376 -2.47 -46.36 -14.64
N ARG A 377 -2.36 -45.16 -15.23
CA ARG A 377 -1.09 -44.60 -15.70
C ARG A 377 -0.65 -43.46 -14.78
N ASP A 378 0.63 -43.47 -14.41
CA ASP A 378 1.21 -42.44 -13.55
C ASP A 378 1.42 -41.11 -14.27
N ARG A 379 1.34 -40.02 -13.49
CA ARG A 379 1.59 -38.67 -13.97
C ARG A 379 3.08 -38.45 -14.23
N PRO A 380 3.46 -37.61 -15.22
CA PRO A 380 4.84 -37.18 -15.35
C PRO A 380 5.28 -36.42 -14.09
N VAL A 381 6.52 -36.68 -13.66
CA VAL A 381 7.11 -36.05 -12.48
C VAL A 381 7.96 -34.86 -12.91
N VAL A 382 7.68 -33.69 -12.36
CA VAL A 382 8.56 -32.52 -12.50
C VAL A 382 9.82 -32.77 -11.68
N GLN A 383 10.96 -32.82 -12.35
CA GLN A 383 12.26 -32.98 -11.70
C GLN A 383 12.73 -31.62 -11.17
N GLY A 384 12.86 -31.49 -9.86
CA GLY A 384 13.37 -30.28 -9.20
C GLY A 384 12.38 -29.11 -9.17
N VAL A 385 12.92 -27.90 -9.31
CA VAL A 385 12.21 -26.61 -9.24
C VAL A 385 12.21 -25.92 -10.60
N GLN A 386 11.24 -25.04 -10.82
CA GLN A 386 11.18 -24.16 -12.00
C GLN A 386 11.12 -22.70 -11.57
N THR A 387 11.36 -21.76 -12.47
CA THR A 387 11.05 -20.35 -12.23
C THR A 387 9.80 -19.93 -12.98
N ALA A 388 9.07 -19.00 -12.39
CA ALA A 388 7.89 -18.38 -12.98
C ALA A 388 7.87 -16.90 -12.67
N THR A 389 7.09 -16.13 -13.44
CA THR A 389 6.83 -14.72 -13.15
C THR A 389 5.47 -14.58 -12.51
N VAL A 390 5.38 -13.79 -11.44
CA VAL A 390 4.10 -13.44 -10.83
C VAL A 390 3.32 -12.52 -11.76
N VAL A 391 2.07 -12.89 -12.05
CA VAL A 391 1.14 -12.13 -12.88
C VAL A 391 -0.08 -11.77 -12.04
N GLY A 392 -0.82 -10.73 -12.43
CA GLY A 392 -1.90 -10.23 -11.62
C GLY A 392 -2.75 -9.19 -12.33
N GLU A 393 -3.60 -8.52 -11.56
CA GLU A 393 -4.46 -7.46 -12.09
C GLU A 393 -3.64 -6.36 -12.77
N PRO A 394 -4.05 -5.88 -13.96
CA PRO A 394 -3.40 -4.74 -14.60
C PRO A 394 -3.28 -3.56 -13.63
N SER A 395 -2.16 -2.84 -13.70
CA SER A 395 -1.86 -1.67 -12.86
C SER A 395 -1.66 -1.94 -11.36
N ASN A 396 -1.93 -3.15 -10.86
CA ASN A 396 -1.69 -3.51 -9.47
C ASN A 396 -0.30 -4.14 -9.28
N ARG A 397 0.49 -3.61 -8.33
CA ARG A 397 1.81 -4.18 -8.00
C ARG A 397 1.72 -5.43 -7.11
N VAL A 398 0.58 -5.65 -6.47
CA VAL A 398 0.30 -6.83 -5.62
C VAL A 398 -1.04 -7.41 -6.07
N SER A 399 -1.08 -8.72 -6.28
CA SER A 399 -2.30 -9.44 -6.66
C SER A 399 -2.25 -10.84 -6.06
N SER A 400 -2.88 -11.01 -4.90
CA SER A 400 -2.95 -12.27 -4.17
C SER A 400 -4.38 -12.68 -3.87
N THR A 401 -4.59 -13.96 -3.59
CA THR A 401 -5.86 -14.48 -3.09
C THR A 401 -5.96 -14.33 -1.56
N ARG A 402 -7.14 -14.59 -0.99
CA ARG A 402 -7.37 -14.65 0.46
C ARG A 402 -6.39 -15.57 1.18
N ASP A 403 -5.98 -16.67 0.52
CA ASP A 403 -5.22 -17.77 1.12
C ASP A 403 -3.70 -17.62 0.92
N HIS A 404 -3.21 -16.39 0.74
CA HIS A 404 -1.79 -16.07 0.49
C HIS A 404 -1.20 -16.85 -0.70
N GLN A 405 -1.90 -16.76 -1.82
CA GLN A 405 -1.49 -17.37 -3.10
C GLN A 405 -1.33 -16.28 -4.16
N VAL A 406 -0.46 -16.54 -5.13
CA VAL A 406 -0.26 -15.66 -6.29
C VAL A 406 -0.52 -16.41 -7.57
N ARG A 407 -0.91 -15.67 -8.61
CA ARG A 407 -0.96 -16.22 -9.96
C ARG A 407 0.41 -16.12 -10.60
N VAL A 408 0.82 -17.16 -11.30
CA VAL A 408 2.13 -17.22 -11.96
C VAL A 408 1.99 -17.60 -13.42
N GLN A 409 3.01 -17.28 -14.21
CA GLN A 409 3.16 -17.72 -15.58
C GLN A 409 4.57 -18.29 -15.77
N PHE A 410 4.66 -19.52 -16.26
CA PHE A 410 5.94 -20.15 -16.58
C PHE A 410 6.44 -19.73 -17.98
N PRO A 411 7.75 -19.74 -18.24
CA PRO A 411 8.32 -19.38 -19.55
C PRO A 411 7.85 -20.23 -20.72
N TRP A 412 7.53 -21.49 -20.48
CA TRP A 412 7.02 -22.42 -21.50
C TRP A 412 5.52 -22.26 -21.77
N MET A 413 4.81 -21.43 -20.99
CA MET A 413 3.42 -21.14 -21.24
C MET A 413 3.26 -20.28 -22.49
N ARG A 414 2.21 -20.56 -23.25
CA ARG A 414 2.00 -20.02 -24.60
C ARG A 414 0.58 -19.52 -24.81
N GLY A 415 0.41 -18.44 -25.57
CA GLY A 415 -0.90 -17.78 -25.73
C GLY A 415 -0.82 -16.33 -26.19
N THR A 416 -1.83 -15.55 -25.86
CA THR A 416 -1.99 -14.15 -26.34
C THR A 416 -1.04 -13.15 -25.71
N ALA A 417 -0.51 -13.42 -24.51
CA ALA A 417 0.45 -12.56 -23.81
C ALA A 417 1.48 -13.40 -23.03
N PRO A 418 2.38 -14.12 -23.74
CA PRO A 418 3.44 -14.87 -23.10
C PRO A 418 4.44 -13.93 -22.42
N LEU A 419 5.30 -14.50 -21.57
CA LEU A 419 6.43 -13.74 -21.02
C LEU A 419 7.32 -13.22 -22.16
N PRO A 420 8.11 -12.14 -21.96
CA PRO A 420 8.99 -11.61 -23.00
C PRO A 420 9.88 -12.69 -23.63
N GLY A 421 9.85 -12.80 -24.97
CA GLY A 421 10.55 -13.85 -25.73
C GLY A 421 9.87 -15.23 -25.73
N GLY A 422 8.69 -15.35 -25.13
CA GLY A 422 7.91 -16.58 -25.03
C GLY A 422 7.09 -16.91 -26.29
N LEU A 423 6.33 -17.99 -26.19
CA LEU A 423 5.62 -18.62 -27.32
C LEU A 423 4.24 -17.99 -27.56
N THR A 424 4.02 -17.42 -28.74
CA THR A 424 2.77 -16.72 -29.11
C THR A 424 1.73 -17.63 -29.77
N ASP A 425 2.11 -18.85 -30.15
CA ASP A 425 1.19 -19.84 -30.67
C ASP A 425 0.45 -20.54 -29.53
N THR A 426 -0.81 -20.91 -29.71
CA THR A 426 -1.67 -21.36 -28.58
C THR A 426 -1.60 -22.86 -28.31
N ALA A 427 -1.01 -23.61 -29.25
CA ALA A 427 -0.99 -25.07 -29.28
C ALA A 427 -2.39 -25.67 -29.38
N SER A 428 -3.42 -24.89 -29.61
CA SER A 428 -4.75 -25.47 -29.69
C SER A 428 -5.68 -24.59 -30.50
N ARG A 429 -6.32 -25.20 -31.49
CA ARG A 429 -7.43 -24.63 -32.25
C ARG A 429 -8.67 -24.54 -31.36
N SER A 430 -8.84 -25.51 -30.45
CA SER A 430 -9.91 -25.54 -29.46
C SER A 430 -9.70 -24.59 -28.28
N ASN A 431 -8.51 -24.00 -28.15
CA ASN A 431 -8.25 -22.94 -27.20
C ASN A 431 -7.41 -21.81 -27.83
N PRO A 432 -8.04 -20.93 -28.63
CA PRO A 432 -7.35 -19.90 -29.41
C PRO A 432 -6.75 -18.77 -28.55
N GLN A 433 -7.06 -18.70 -27.25
CA GLN A 433 -6.42 -17.74 -26.34
C GLN A 433 -5.10 -18.28 -25.73
N GLY A 434 -4.86 -19.59 -25.83
CA GLY A 434 -3.74 -20.25 -25.17
C GLY A 434 -3.91 -20.27 -23.64
N HIS A 435 -2.82 -20.49 -22.93
CA HIS A 435 -2.81 -20.56 -21.47
C HIS A 435 -1.80 -19.58 -20.85
N ALA A 436 -1.25 -18.64 -21.63
CA ALA A 436 -0.41 -17.55 -21.16
C ALA A 436 -1.08 -16.19 -21.40
N PRO A 437 -2.02 -15.77 -20.55
CA PRO A 437 -2.70 -14.48 -20.68
C PRO A 437 -1.92 -13.30 -20.10
N GLY A 438 -0.81 -13.53 -19.39
CA GLY A 438 0.08 -12.48 -18.87
C GLY A 438 -0.46 -11.66 -17.70
N ASP A 439 -1.64 -11.98 -17.18
CA ASP A 439 -2.37 -11.18 -16.19
C ASP A 439 -3.15 -12.07 -15.18
N HIS A 440 -4.10 -11.47 -14.44
CA HIS A 440 -4.94 -12.13 -13.45
C HIS A 440 -5.75 -13.31 -14.00
N ARG A 441 -5.90 -13.45 -15.33
CA ARG A 441 -6.58 -14.58 -15.95
C ARG A 441 -5.73 -15.84 -15.99
N SER A 442 -4.44 -15.76 -15.64
CA SER A 442 -3.61 -16.96 -15.52
C SER A 442 -4.23 -17.91 -14.50
N GLY A 443 -4.58 -19.12 -14.95
CA GLY A 443 -5.20 -20.13 -14.09
C GLY A 443 -4.23 -20.83 -13.13
N VAL A 444 -2.93 -20.56 -13.23
CA VAL A 444 -1.93 -21.17 -12.35
C VAL A 444 -1.84 -20.37 -11.04
N VAL A 445 -2.56 -20.84 -10.02
CA VAL A 445 -2.52 -20.28 -8.66
C VAL A 445 -1.56 -21.10 -7.81
N ALA A 446 -0.54 -20.46 -7.24
CA ALA A 446 0.48 -21.12 -6.43
C ALA A 446 0.47 -20.59 -4.99
N ARG A 447 0.52 -21.50 -4.02
CA ARG A 447 0.72 -21.18 -2.59
C ARG A 447 2.12 -20.64 -2.37
N ILE A 448 2.28 -19.75 -1.39
CA ILE A 448 3.58 -19.19 -1.01
C ILE A 448 4.06 -19.90 0.25
N ALA A 449 5.27 -20.45 0.21
CA ALA A 449 5.96 -20.93 1.40
C ALA A 449 6.58 -19.74 2.14
N GLU A 450 6.26 -19.63 3.43
CA GLU A 450 6.79 -18.60 4.34
C GLU A 450 7.72 -19.24 5.37
N GLN A 451 8.65 -18.48 5.94
CA GLN A 451 9.58 -19.03 6.95
C GLN A 451 8.87 -19.43 8.25
N SER A 452 7.76 -18.76 8.57
CA SER A 452 6.88 -19.09 9.69
C SER A 452 5.44 -18.82 9.29
N ALA A 453 4.56 -19.79 9.50
CA ALA A 453 3.13 -19.69 9.21
C ALA A 453 2.32 -20.58 10.18
N GLY A 454 1.29 -20.01 10.79
CA GLY A 454 0.34 -20.74 11.63
C GLY A 454 -0.97 -19.98 11.82
N PRO A 455 -1.87 -20.44 12.72
CA PRO A 455 -3.18 -19.84 12.89
C PRO A 455 -3.08 -18.37 13.35
N ASN A 456 -3.29 -17.45 12.40
CA ASN A 456 -3.20 -16.00 12.60
C ASN A 456 -1.84 -15.49 13.13
N PHE A 457 -0.73 -16.15 12.77
CA PHE A 457 0.62 -15.65 13.04
C PHE A 457 1.60 -16.14 11.96
N GLY A 458 2.72 -15.44 11.80
CA GLY A 458 3.78 -15.79 10.86
C GLY A 458 4.19 -14.62 9.98
N HIS A 459 4.89 -14.93 8.91
CA HIS A 459 5.34 -13.97 7.91
C HIS A 459 4.31 -13.82 6.79
N SER A 460 4.30 -12.66 6.15
CA SER A 460 3.50 -12.38 4.95
C SER A 460 4.31 -11.50 4.00
N PHE A 461 5.03 -12.15 3.09
CA PHE A 461 5.84 -11.51 2.05
C PHE A 461 5.28 -11.90 0.68
N THR A 462 4.17 -11.29 0.30
CA THR A 462 3.53 -11.56 -1.00
C THR A 462 4.44 -11.10 -2.15
N PRO A 463 4.86 -12.01 -3.05
CA PRO A 463 5.59 -11.64 -4.26
C PRO A 463 4.78 -10.66 -5.12
N ARG A 464 5.44 -9.62 -5.62
CA ARG A 464 4.82 -8.58 -6.44
C ARG A 464 4.65 -9.03 -7.88
N VAL A 465 3.66 -8.46 -8.58
CA VAL A 465 3.50 -8.66 -10.03
C VAL A 465 4.80 -8.26 -10.74
N GLY A 466 5.27 -9.14 -11.62
CA GLY A 466 6.55 -9.01 -12.32
C GLY A 466 7.76 -9.60 -11.58
N ALA A 467 7.61 -10.04 -10.32
CA ALA A 467 8.69 -10.72 -9.60
C ALA A 467 8.92 -12.13 -10.16
N GLU A 468 10.20 -12.53 -10.24
CA GLU A 468 10.59 -13.91 -10.50
C GLU A 468 10.53 -14.72 -9.19
N VAL A 469 9.87 -15.87 -9.27
CA VAL A 469 9.68 -16.80 -8.15
C VAL A 469 10.22 -18.17 -8.49
N LEU A 470 10.80 -18.82 -7.48
CA LEU A 470 11.18 -20.23 -7.54
C LEU A 470 9.97 -21.08 -7.14
N VAL A 471 9.57 -22.01 -8.01
CA VAL A 471 8.37 -22.84 -7.85
C VAL A 471 8.78 -24.31 -7.71
N GLY A 472 8.41 -24.91 -6.59
CA GLY A 472 8.42 -26.35 -6.37
C GLY A 472 7.06 -26.97 -6.66
N PHE A 473 7.04 -28.30 -6.78
CA PHE A 473 5.82 -29.07 -7.08
C PHE A 473 5.69 -30.17 -6.04
N ASP A 474 4.55 -30.21 -5.32
CA ASP A 474 4.32 -31.22 -4.27
C ASP A 474 4.42 -32.64 -4.87
N SER A 475 5.38 -33.43 -4.37
CA SER A 475 5.70 -34.77 -4.90
C SER A 475 5.96 -34.79 -6.41
N GLY A 476 6.46 -33.67 -6.97
CA GLY A 476 6.70 -33.49 -8.41
C GLY A 476 5.43 -33.36 -9.26
N ASN A 477 4.26 -33.16 -8.65
CA ASN A 477 2.98 -33.03 -9.35
C ASN A 477 2.84 -31.64 -10.00
N ILE A 478 2.85 -31.58 -11.34
CA ILE A 478 2.72 -30.33 -12.12
C ILE A 478 1.45 -29.52 -11.78
N ASP A 479 0.43 -30.17 -11.25
CA ASP A 479 -0.85 -29.56 -10.85
C ASP A 479 -0.77 -28.84 -9.49
N MET A 480 0.31 -29.04 -8.71
CA MET A 480 0.44 -28.55 -7.33
C MET A 480 1.66 -27.63 -7.16
N PRO A 481 1.69 -26.46 -7.83
CA PRO A 481 2.78 -25.51 -7.70
C PRO A 481 2.78 -24.81 -6.32
N VAL A 482 3.98 -24.63 -5.77
CA VAL A 482 4.23 -23.88 -4.53
C VAL A 482 5.44 -22.97 -4.76
N VAL A 483 5.27 -21.68 -4.54
CA VAL A 483 6.37 -20.71 -4.51
C VAL A 483 7.21 -20.98 -3.27
N LEU A 484 8.49 -21.30 -3.46
CA LEU A 484 9.45 -21.58 -2.39
C LEU A 484 10.27 -20.35 -1.99
N GLY A 485 10.33 -19.35 -2.85
CA GLY A 485 11.08 -18.13 -2.62
C GLY A 485 11.08 -17.22 -3.85
N GLN A 486 11.69 -16.04 -3.70
CA GLN A 486 11.89 -15.07 -4.78
C GLN A 486 13.35 -15.03 -5.18
N LEU A 487 13.60 -14.77 -6.47
CA LEU A 487 14.95 -14.66 -7.01
C LEU A 487 15.21 -13.20 -7.43
N TYR A 488 16.42 -12.73 -7.12
CA TYR A 488 16.99 -11.56 -7.78
C TYR A 488 17.65 -12.00 -9.09
N GLY A 489 17.61 -11.16 -10.12
CA GLY A 489 18.13 -11.49 -11.45
C GLY A 489 17.45 -10.68 -12.56
N GLY A 490 18.15 -10.53 -13.69
CA GLY A 490 17.65 -9.85 -14.88
C GLY A 490 17.16 -8.42 -14.60
N ARG A 491 15.84 -8.25 -14.49
CA ARG A 491 15.17 -6.94 -14.28
C ARG A 491 15.08 -6.50 -12.82
N VAL A 492 15.35 -7.39 -11.85
CA VAL A 492 15.18 -7.10 -10.41
C VAL A 492 16.52 -7.23 -9.70
N GLN A 493 16.99 -6.12 -9.12
CA GLN A 493 18.25 -6.04 -8.37
C GLN A 493 17.99 -6.12 -6.86
N PRO A 494 18.94 -6.67 -6.07
CA PRO A 494 18.91 -6.55 -4.61
C PRO A 494 18.92 -5.08 -4.16
N PRO A 495 18.27 -4.72 -3.04
CA PRO A 495 18.21 -3.33 -2.56
C PRO A 495 19.58 -2.76 -2.14
N PHE A 496 20.49 -3.64 -1.71
CA PHE A 496 21.84 -3.30 -1.27
C PHE A 496 22.91 -3.96 -2.15
N ALA A 497 22.65 -4.06 -3.46
CA ALA A 497 23.55 -4.70 -4.42
C ALA A 497 24.96 -4.07 -4.37
N ALA A 498 25.98 -4.89 -4.17
CA ALA A 498 27.37 -4.48 -3.98
C ALA A 498 28.34 -5.54 -4.55
N GLY A 499 29.62 -5.21 -4.67
CA GLY A 499 30.64 -6.08 -5.27
C GLY A 499 30.82 -5.85 -6.77
N GLU A 500 31.28 -6.88 -7.49
CA GLU A 500 31.60 -6.80 -8.93
C GLU A 500 30.36 -6.38 -9.74
N GLY A 501 30.51 -5.35 -10.58
CA GLY A 501 29.42 -4.81 -11.40
C GLY A 501 28.44 -3.88 -10.67
N SER A 502 28.65 -3.59 -9.38
CA SER A 502 27.87 -2.59 -8.63
C SER A 502 28.61 -1.24 -8.53
N SER A 503 27.85 -0.16 -8.40
CA SER A 503 28.35 1.19 -8.08
C SER A 503 28.47 1.46 -6.57
N ALA A 504 28.16 0.48 -5.72
CA ALA A 504 28.33 0.59 -4.28
C ALA A 504 29.81 0.80 -3.90
N ASN A 505 30.05 1.60 -2.87
CA ASN A 505 31.41 1.89 -2.35
C ASN A 505 31.87 0.90 -1.27
N HIS A 506 31.33 -0.31 -1.27
CA HIS A 506 31.69 -1.38 -0.33
C HIS A 506 31.48 -2.76 -0.96
N ALA A 507 32.06 -3.80 -0.35
CA ALA A 507 32.04 -5.18 -0.87
C ALA A 507 30.83 -6.02 -0.38
N GLY A 508 29.67 -5.40 -0.16
CA GLY A 508 28.47 -6.09 0.38
C GLY A 508 28.35 -6.20 1.90
N VAL A 509 28.77 -5.17 2.65
CA VAL A 509 28.68 -5.09 4.12
C VAL A 509 27.30 -4.72 4.67
N LEU A 510 26.34 -4.39 3.80
CA LEU A 510 24.99 -3.99 4.19
C LEU A 510 24.02 -5.17 4.11
N THR A 511 23.35 -5.47 5.21
CA THR A 511 22.35 -6.55 5.32
C THR A 511 21.03 -5.99 5.84
N GLY A 512 19.89 -6.45 5.31
CA GLY A 512 18.59 -6.08 5.87
C GLY A 512 17.42 -6.18 4.91
N MET A 513 16.37 -5.41 5.19
CA MET A 513 15.12 -5.39 4.44
C MET A 513 14.82 -3.98 3.93
N GLN A 514 14.40 -3.88 2.67
CA GLN A 514 13.88 -2.65 2.09
C GLN A 514 12.55 -2.93 1.39
N THR A 515 11.51 -2.22 1.80
CA THR A 515 10.19 -2.31 1.17
C THR A 515 10.02 -1.20 0.13
N GLN A 516 9.03 -1.38 -0.74
CA GLN A 516 8.57 -0.34 -1.65
C GLN A 516 7.15 0.06 -1.30
N LYS A 517 6.82 1.34 -1.48
CA LYS A 517 5.43 1.79 -1.53
C LYS A 517 4.71 1.15 -2.74
N LEU A 518 3.38 1.25 -2.77
CA LEU A 518 2.59 0.73 -3.89
C LEU A 518 2.79 1.56 -5.18
N ASP A 519 3.27 2.80 -5.05
CA ASP A 519 3.72 3.66 -6.17
C ASP A 519 5.08 3.23 -6.77
N GLY A 520 5.78 2.27 -6.14
CA GLY A 520 7.08 1.78 -6.60
C GLY A 520 8.32 2.46 -6.02
N THR A 521 8.17 3.54 -5.25
CA THR A 521 9.27 4.21 -4.57
C THR A 521 9.66 3.52 -3.26
N ALA A 522 10.81 3.86 -2.68
CA ALA A 522 11.28 3.27 -1.42
C ALA A 522 10.30 3.56 -0.27
N GLY A 523 10.04 2.56 0.58
CA GLY A 523 9.19 2.66 1.76
C GLY A 523 10.00 2.63 3.05
N SER A 524 9.93 1.52 3.76
CA SER A 524 10.66 1.30 5.01
C SER A 524 11.98 0.57 4.75
N ARG A 525 12.98 0.86 5.57
CA ARG A 525 14.30 0.23 5.55
C ARG A 525 14.66 -0.23 6.96
N TRP A 526 15.11 -1.46 7.07
CA TRP A 526 15.90 -1.93 8.20
C TRP A 526 17.24 -2.40 7.67
N VAL A 527 18.34 -1.87 8.21
CA VAL A 527 19.68 -2.19 7.71
C VAL A 527 20.68 -2.30 8.86
N MET A 528 21.53 -3.31 8.76
CA MET A 528 22.75 -3.51 9.53
C MET A 528 23.94 -3.27 8.62
N ASP A 529 24.92 -2.53 9.11
CA ASP A 529 26.20 -2.26 8.44
C ASP A 529 27.31 -2.97 9.21
N ASP A 530 27.89 -4.01 8.62
CA ASP A 530 28.96 -4.82 9.20
C ASP A 530 30.36 -4.33 8.80
N SER A 531 30.47 -3.06 8.38
CA SER A 531 31.75 -2.44 8.08
C SER A 531 32.68 -2.47 9.30
N SER A 532 33.91 -2.95 9.09
CA SER A 532 34.91 -3.07 10.15
C SER A 532 35.12 -1.75 10.89
N GLY A 533 34.87 -1.76 12.21
CA GLY A 533 34.99 -0.58 13.09
C GLY A 533 33.88 0.48 12.91
N GLN A 534 32.85 0.20 12.11
CA GLN A 534 31.79 1.14 11.75
C GLN A 534 30.41 0.47 11.81
N LEU A 535 30.19 -0.34 12.85
CA LEU A 535 28.95 -1.09 13.03
C LEU A 535 27.76 -0.15 13.22
N ARG A 536 26.70 -0.36 12.44
CA ARG A 536 25.50 0.49 12.48
C ARG A 536 24.22 -0.31 12.33
N HIS A 537 23.21 0.03 13.12
CA HIS A 537 21.85 -0.44 12.93
C HIS A 537 20.95 0.76 12.63
N GLU A 538 20.08 0.67 11.62
CA GLU A 538 19.10 1.73 11.33
C GLU A 538 17.74 1.16 10.97
N LEU A 539 16.70 1.72 11.60
CA LEU A 539 15.29 1.57 11.23
C LEU A 539 14.80 2.90 10.66
N GLY A 540 14.44 2.92 9.38
CA GLY A 540 14.02 4.11 8.65
C GLY A 540 12.67 3.92 7.95
N ASN A 541 11.94 5.02 7.80
CA ASN A 541 10.70 5.11 7.04
C ASN A 541 10.70 6.39 6.19
N SER A 542 10.31 6.26 4.92
CA SER A 542 10.16 7.40 4.01
C SER A 542 9.18 8.47 4.50
N VAL A 543 8.20 8.12 5.34
CA VAL A 543 7.24 9.08 5.92
C VAL A 543 7.98 10.02 6.85
N ALA A 544 8.01 11.29 6.46
CA ALA A 544 8.71 12.36 7.16
C ALA A 544 10.20 12.05 7.43
N ASN A 545 10.83 11.23 6.57
CA ASN A 545 12.24 10.85 6.70
C ASN A 545 12.61 10.37 8.13
N SER A 546 11.70 9.60 8.73
CA SER A 546 11.78 9.22 10.13
C SER A 546 12.74 8.06 10.33
N ARG A 547 13.72 8.18 11.23
CA ARG A 547 14.71 7.14 11.50
C ARG A 547 15.10 7.04 12.97
N LEU A 548 15.44 5.82 13.38
CA LEU A 548 16.18 5.48 14.59
C LEU A 548 17.46 4.77 14.17
N ALA A 549 18.60 5.41 14.40
CA ALA A 549 19.92 4.87 14.06
C ALA A 549 20.77 4.71 15.32
N GLN A 550 21.57 3.65 15.38
CA GLN A 550 22.48 3.34 16.49
C GLN A 550 23.84 2.86 15.96
N GLY A 551 24.91 3.19 16.68
CA GLY A 551 26.28 2.80 16.37
C GLY A 551 27.03 3.90 15.61
N TYR A 552 27.73 3.52 14.55
CA TYR A 552 28.49 4.44 13.68
C TYR A 552 27.55 5.05 12.62
N LEU A 553 27.07 6.25 12.90
CA LEU A 553 26.06 6.92 12.08
C LEU A 553 26.70 7.46 10.80
N VAL A 554 26.18 7.05 9.65
CA VAL A 554 26.54 7.57 8.34
C VAL A 554 25.29 7.92 7.56
N ASP A 555 25.41 8.81 6.58
CA ASP A 555 24.38 8.93 5.55
C ASP A 555 24.34 7.66 4.67
N GLN A 556 23.21 7.35 4.04
CA GLN A 556 23.11 6.20 3.13
C GLN A 556 22.04 6.39 2.06
N GLN A 557 22.48 6.30 0.80
CA GLN A 557 21.61 6.31 -0.37
C GLN A 557 21.68 4.97 -1.10
N GLY A 558 20.60 4.18 -1.01
CA GLY A 558 20.57 2.82 -1.56
C GLY A 558 21.67 1.95 -0.96
N ALA A 559 22.56 1.44 -1.80
CA ALA A 559 23.74 0.65 -1.42
C ALA A 559 25.00 1.50 -1.19
N VAL A 560 24.93 2.83 -1.24
CA VAL A 560 26.12 3.70 -1.06
C VAL A 560 26.18 4.22 0.36
N ARG A 561 27.31 3.99 1.03
CA ARG A 561 27.64 4.56 2.35
C ARG A 561 28.13 6.00 2.19
N GLY A 562 27.51 6.93 2.90
CA GLY A 562 27.78 8.36 2.79
C GLY A 562 28.68 8.90 3.90
N ALA A 563 28.54 10.20 4.17
CA ALA A 563 29.35 10.92 5.15
C ALA A 563 29.08 10.46 6.58
N TYR A 564 30.12 10.47 7.41
CA TYR A 564 30.01 10.26 8.86
C TYR A 564 29.17 11.36 9.52
N ARG A 565 28.24 10.95 10.39
CA ARG A 565 27.29 11.82 11.10
C ARG A 565 27.49 11.83 12.62
N GLY A 566 28.18 10.84 13.18
CA GLY A 566 28.40 10.72 14.63
C GLY A 566 28.39 9.28 15.12
N GLU A 567 28.54 9.11 16.42
CA GLU A 567 28.45 7.82 17.11
C GLU A 567 27.41 7.90 18.23
N GLY A 568 26.76 6.78 18.56
CA GLY A 568 25.75 6.72 19.61
C GLY A 568 24.38 6.35 19.04
N PHE A 569 23.35 7.16 19.32
CA PHE A 569 22.02 6.99 18.73
C PHE A 569 21.47 8.32 18.20
N ASP A 570 20.67 8.24 17.14
CA ASP A 570 20.01 9.38 16.50
C ASP A 570 18.54 9.02 16.25
N LEU A 571 17.63 9.83 16.80
CA LEU A 571 16.19 9.80 16.49
C LEU A 571 15.87 11.07 15.71
N ALA A 572 15.58 10.92 14.42
CA ALA A 572 15.33 12.04 13.53
C ALA A 572 14.00 11.87 12.79
N THR A 573 13.28 12.98 12.60
CA THR A 573 12.08 13.06 11.75
C THR A 573 11.92 14.51 11.27
N GLU A 574 11.43 14.68 10.05
CA GLU A 574 10.97 15.97 9.51
C GLU A 574 9.52 16.27 9.90
N GLY A 575 8.86 15.33 10.60
CA GLY A 575 7.49 15.44 11.10
C GLY A 575 7.44 15.78 12.59
N TRP A 576 6.35 15.37 13.26
CA TRP A 576 6.21 15.60 14.71
C TRP A 576 7.04 14.60 15.52
N GLY A 577 7.92 15.12 16.38
CA GLY A 577 8.56 14.35 17.45
C GLY A 577 7.79 14.52 18.75
N VAL A 578 7.33 13.42 19.34
CA VAL A 578 6.63 13.45 20.65
C VAL A 578 7.16 12.36 21.55
N VAL A 579 7.68 12.74 22.73
CA VAL A 579 8.08 11.84 23.82
C VAL A 579 7.05 11.96 24.93
N ARG A 580 6.37 10.85 25.28
CA ARG A 580 5.38 10.78 26.36
C ARG A 580 5.67 9.58 27.25
N ALA A 581 5.70 9.81 28.55
CA ALA A 581 5.81 8.75 29.56
C ALA A 581 4.87 9.07 30.72
N GLY A 582 3.85 8.23 30.92
CA GLY A 582 2.80 8.46 31.94
C GLY A 582 3.33 8.45 33.38
N GLU A 583 4.46 7.78 33.63
CA GLU A 583 5.14 7.74 34.92
C GLU A 583 6.27 8.79 35.05
N GLY A 584 6.50 9.60 34.00
CA GLY A 584 7.52 10.67 33.96
C GLY A 584 8.70 10.43 33.01
N VAL A 585 9.49 11.48 32.77
CA VAL A 585 10.63 11.52 31.84
C VAL A 585 11.89 12.01 32.57
N LEU A 586 12.98 11.27 32.44
CA LEU A 586 14.31 11.71 32.85
C LEU A 586 15.17 11.99 31.61
N VAL A 587 15.69 13.22 31.49
CA VAL A 587 16.73 13.58 30.52
C VAL A 587 17.99 13.94 31.31
N SER A 588 19.01 13.09 31.18
CA SER A 588 20.21 13.14 32.00
C SER A 588 21.48 13.17 31.15
N GLY A 589 22.43 14.04 31.51
CA GLY A 589 23.80 14.01 31.04
C GLY A 589 24.76 13.21 31.95
N THR A 590 24.25 12.62 33.04
CA THR A 590 25.04 11.89 34.02
C THR A 590 25.25 10.44 33.57
N ALA A 591 26.50 10.05 33.33
CA ALA A 591 26.84 8.72 32.85
C ALA A 591 26.72 7.65 33.97
N ARG A 592 26.12 6.50 33.64
CA ARG A 592 26.10 5.30 34.50
C ARG A 592 27.10 4.28 33.98
N THR A 593 28.39 4.46 34.30
CA THR A 593 29.46 3.55 33.85
C THR A 593 29.26 2.13 34.38
N GLU A 594 29.55 1.13 33.56
CA GLU A 594 29.49 -0.31 33.90
C GLU A 594 28.11 -0.79 34.41
N ALA A 595 27.03 -0.08 34.08
CA ALA A 595 25.69 -0.36 34.62
C ALA A 595 25.67 -0.41 36.17
N ALA A 596 26.48 0.45 36.82
CA ALA A 596 26.63 0.49 38.27
C ALA A 596 25.33 0.73 39.06
N SER A 597 24.24 1.16 38.40
CA SER A 597 22.94 1.40 39.00
C SER A 597 21.80 1.31 37.98
N THR A 598 20.56 1.60 38.40
CA THR A 598 19.38 1.53 37.53
C THR A 598 19.30 2.71 36.55
N GLN A 599 18.49 2.58 35.51
CA GLN A 599 18.27 3.66 34.53
C GLN A 599 17.62 4.94 35.14
N MET A 600 16.98 4.81 36.31
CA MET A 600 16.30 5.91 37.02
C MET A 600 17.10 6.42 38.22
N ASP A 601 18.35 5.99 38.39
CA ASP A 601 19.20 6.50 39.46
C ASP A 601 19.41 8.01 39.30
N LEU A 602 19.11 8.74 40.37
CA LEU A 602 19.15 10.19 40.47
C LEU A 602 19.87 10.66 41.74
N GLY A 603 20.72 9.82 42.34
CA GLY A 603 21.38 10.13 43.62
C GLY A 603 22.07 11.49 43.65
N GLU A 604 22.79 11.85 42.58
CA GLU A 604 23.47 13.14 42.44
C GLU A 604 22.47 14.31 42.42
N SER A 605 21.44 14.22 41.59
CA SER A 605 20.38 15.24 41.45
C SER A 605 19.58 15.42 42.75
N VAL A 606 19.25 14.31 43.43
CA VAL A 606 18.59 14.33 44.74
C VAL A 606 19.45 15.05 45.78
N ALA A 607 20.77 14.80 45.81
CA ALA A 607 21.70 15.49 46.71
C ALA A 607 21.81 17.00 46.41
N GLN A 608 21.85 17.37 45.13
CA GLN A 608 21.86 18.79 44.71
C GLN A 608 20.56 19.51 45.08
N LEU A 609 19.40 18.87 44.88
CA LEU A 609 18.10 19.41 45.28
C LEU A 609 17.95 19.53 46.80
N LYS A 610 18.49 18.59 47.58
CA LYS A 610 18.60 18.73 49.05
C LYS A 610 19.36 20.01 49.44
N GLN A 611 20.47 20.29 48.77
CA GLN A 611 21.25 21.51 49.02
C GLN A 611 20.50 22.78 48.56
N ALA A 612 19.78 22.72 47.44
CA ALA A 612 18.93 23.83 46.97
C ALA A 612 17.81 24.17 47.98
N VAL A 613 17.09 23.16 48.48
CA VAL A 613 16.05 23.34 49.51
C VAL A 613 16.64 24.00 50.77
N LYS A 614 17.82 23.55 51.22
CA LYS A 614 18.49 24.12 52.39
C LYS A 614 18.84 25.61 52.19
N THR A 615 19.32 25.98 51.02
CA THR A 615 19.66 27.39 50.70
C THR A 615 18.42 28.27 50.64
N ALA A 616 17.35 27.78 50.00
CA ALA A 616 16.09 28.51 49.92
C ALA A 616 15.46 28.72 51.32
N GLN A 617 15.54 27.73 52.20
CA GLN A 617 15.09 27.85 53.59
C GLN A 617 15.93 28.86 54.40
N GLY A 618 17.27 28.80 54.29
CA GLY A 618 18.15 29.75 54.98
C GLY A 618 17.90 31.21 54.57
N LEU A 619 17.66 31.45 53.28
CA LEU A 619 17.30 32.77 52.76
C LEU A 619 15.91 33.22 53.24
N ASP A 620 14.90 32.35 53.25
CA ASP A 620 13.57 32.64 53.80
C ASP A 620 13.62 33.02 55.27
N GLU A 621 14.37 32.28 56.10
CA GLU A 621 14.53 32.60 57.52
C GLU A 621 15.23 33.94 57.74
N SER A 622 16.28 34.23 56.97
CA SER A 622 17.01 35.50 57.04
C SER A 622 16.12 36.67 56.63
N ALA A 623 15.37 36.51 55.54
CA ALA A 623 14.40 37.50 55.05
C ALA A 623 13.30 37.76 56.08
N ALA A 624 12.72 36.69 56.65
CA ALA A 624 11.67 36.79 57.67
C ALA A 624 12.12 37.55 58.92
N ARG A 625 13.34 37.28 59.43
CA ARG A 625 13.90 38.00 60.57
C ARG A 625 14.13 39.49 60.29
N ALA A 626 14.37 39.84 59.03
CA ALA A 626 14.53 41.22 58.57
C ALA A 626 13.20 41.90 58.21
N GLY A 627 12.06 41.23 58.38
CA GLY A 627 10.74 41.78 58.04
C GLY A 627 10.42 41.80 56.55
N ALA A 628 11.19 41.11 55.70
CA ALA A 628 10.90 40.94 54.29
C ALA A 628 9.83 39.84 54.04
N GLY A 629 9.29 39.79 52.82
CA GLY A 629 8.28 38.79 52.44
C GLY A 629 8.82 37.35 52.50
N ARG A 630 7.94 36.39 52.83
CA ARG A 630 8.27 34.95 52.93
C ARG A 630 8.34 34.27 51.55
N LEU A 631 9.24 33.29 51.39
CA LEU A 631 9.36 32.44 50.21
C LEU A 631 8.44 31.20 50.32
N THR A 632 7.13 31.40 50.17
CA THR A 632 6.10 30.36 50.41
C THR A 632 6.22 29.13 49.50
N ALA A 633 6.82 29.25 48.32
CA ALA A 633 7.04 28.16 47.38
C ALA A 633 8.05 27.09 47.85
N ASN A 634 8.81 27.33 48.93
CA ASN A 634 9.78 26.38 49.48
C ASN A 634 9.14 25.03 49.92
N ALA A 635 7.86 25.04 50.31
CA ALA A 635 7.14 23.83 50.68
C ALA A 635 6.97 22.88 49.48
N ALA A 636 6.53 23.42 48.32
CA ALA A 636 6.33 22.63 47.10
C ALA A 636 7.65 22.03 46.56
N GLN A 637 8.76 22.76 46.67
CA GLN A 637 10.09 22.23 46.31
C GLN A 637 10.50 21.04 47.21
N SER A 638 10.18 21.12 48.50
CA SER A 638 10.47 20.05 49.46
C SER A 638 9.63 18.80 49.18
N ASP A 639 8.35 18.96 48.84
CA ASP A 639 7.46 17.83 48.52
C ASP A 639 7.86 17.13 47.21
N PHE A 640 8.26 17.88 46.18
CA PHE A 640 8.80 17.30 44.96
C PHE A 640 10.06 16.46 45.21
N LEU A 641 10.97 16.95 46.07
CA LEU A 641 12.16 16.18 46.46
C LEU A 641 11.79 14.83 47.12
N LYS A 642 10.76 14.77 47.97
CA LYS A 642 10.30 13.50 48.56
C LYS A 642 9.83 12.51 47.49
N ALA A 643 9.12 13.03 46.48
CA ALA A 643 8.55 12.24 45.39
C ALA A 643 9.59 11.60 44.46
N ILE A 644 10.83 12.08 44.47
CA ILE A 644 11.93 11.54 43.63
C ILE A 644 13.06 10.89 44.45
N ASP A 645 13.10 11.09 45.77
CA ASP A 645 14.12 10.52 46.66
C ASP A 645 13.80 9.04 46.96
N PRO A 646 14.64 8.07 46.57
CA PRO A 646 14.41 6.65 46.82
C PRO A 646 14.42 6.28 48.31
N ALA A 647 15.03 7.10 49.17
CA ALA A 647 14.94 6.94 50.61
C ALA A 647 13.53 7.25 51.14
N GLN A 648 12.71 7.97 50.36
CA GLN A 648 11.36 8.41 50.69
C GLN A 648 10.33 7.76 49.75
N ASP A 649 9.62 8.56 48.93
CA ASP A 649 8.52 8.09 48.08
C ASP A 649 8.98 7.69 46.67
N GLY A 650 10.19 8.11 46.25
CA GLY A 650 10.77 7.87 44.93
C GLY A 650 11.24 6.44 44.67
N LYS A 651 10.49 5.44 45.16
CA LYS A 651 10.81 4.01 45.07
C LYS A 651 9.59 3.15 44.77
N TYR A 652 9.83 1.99 44.20
CA TYR A 652 8.82 0.94 44.16
C TYR A 652 8.67 0.29 45.54
N THR A 653 7.43 0.16 46.02
CA THR A 653 7.11 -0.46 47.32
C THR A 653 6.68 -1.93 47.21
N GLY A 654 6.46 -2.42 45.99
CA GLY A 654 6.06 -3.79 45.68
C GLY A 654 6.67 -4.29 44.37
N ALA A 655 6.52 -5.58 44.09
CA ALA A 655 7.12 -6.21 42.91
C ALA A 655 6.68 -5.53 41.61
N VAL A 656 7.63 -5.32 40.68
CA VAL A 656 7.39 -4.70 39.37
C VAL A 656 7.48 -5.78 38.32
N ASN A 657 6.38 -6.07 37.61
CA ASN A 657 6.31 -7.12 36.59
C ASN A 657 6.82 -8.50 37.07
N GLY A 658 6.58 -8.85 38.34
CA GLY A 658 7.02 -10.10 38.94
C GLY A 658 8.48 -10.11 39.44
N GLN A 659 9.21 -9.00 39.36
CA GLN A 659 10.56 -8.85 39.90
C GLN A 659 10.55 -8.14 41.26
N SER A 660 11.50 -8.49 42.14
CA SER A 660 11.70 -7.79 43.42
C SER A 660 12.08 -6.33 43.18
N ALA A 661 11.46 -5.40 43.91
CA ALA A 661 11.73 -3.96 43.83
C ALA A 661 13.04 -3.55 44.53
N THR A 662 14.09 -4.37 44.40
CA THR A 662 15.42 -4.12 44.97
C THR A 662 16.46 -4.14 43.86
N LYS A 663 17.45 -3.26 43.97
CA LYS A 663 18.55 -3.20 43.00
C LYS A 663 19.37 -4.49 43.04
N PRO A 664 19.97 -4.92 41.91
CA PRO A 664 20.92 -6.04 41.91
C PRO A 664 22.11 -5.76 42.84
N ALA A 665 22.59 -6.76 43.58
CA ALA A 665 23.85 -6.66 44.30
C ALA A 665 25.03 -6.62 43.32
N ALA A 666 26.09 -5.88 43.65
CA ALA A 666 27.30 -5.83 42.86
C ALA A 666 27.87 -7.27 42.70
N GLY A 667 27.80 -7.81 41.48
CA GLY A 667 28.36 -9.12 41.12
C GLY A 667 27.45 -10.35 41.28
N GLY A 668 26.13 -10.23 41.50
CA GLY A 668 25.27 -11.43 41.58
C GLY A 668 23.76 -11.20 41.62
N ALA A 669 23.00 -12.28 41.36
CA ALA A 669 21.53 -12.32 41.20
C ALA A 669 20.71 -12.13 42.51
N GLY A 670 21.34 -11.74 43.62
CA GLY A 670 20.66 -11.38 44.87
C GLY A 670 20.43 -9.88 44.95
N GLY A 671 19.32 -9.43 45.54
CA GLY A 671 19.05 -8.00 45.74
C GLY A 671 19.99 -7.39 46.78
N SER A 672 20.51 -6.20 46.50
CA SER A 672 21.35 -5.39 47.41
C SER A 672 20.60 -4.92 48.67
N GLY A 673 19.27 -5.01 48.69
CA GLY A 673 18.40 -4.45 49.72
C GLY A 673 17.99 -3.00 49.44
N ASP A 674 18.70 -2.29 48.57
CA ASP A 674 18.35 -0.94 48.16
C ASP A 674 17.13 -0.95 47.21
N PRO A 675 16.16 -0.04 47.36
CA PRO A 675 14.99 0.00 46.52
C PRO A 675 15.30 0.46 45.09
N VAL A 676 14.54 -0.02 44.11
CA VAL A 676 14.57 0.49 42.73
C VAL A 676 13.88 1.86 42.66
N GLU A 677 14.55 2.83 42.05
CA GLU A 677 14.09 4.21 41.91
C GLU A 677 12.91 4.35 40.94
N ARG A 678 12.02 5.30 41.24
CA ARG A 678 10.99 5.82 40.34
C ARG A 678 10.61 7.24 40.71
N PHE A 679 9.91 7.95 39.82
CA PHE A 679 9.15 9.11 40.24
C PHE A 679 7.81 8.68 40.87
N ALA A 680 7.52 9.14 42.08
CA ALA A 680 6.22 8.93 42.73
C ALA A 680 5.10 9.75 42.07
N VAL A 681 5.46 10.81 41.35
CA VAL A 681 4.56 11.69 40.58
C VAL A 681 5.05 11.80 39.13
N PRO A 682 4.18 11.97 38.13
CA PRO A 682 4.61 12.23 36.76
C PRO A 682 5.40 13.53 36.68
N ALA A 683 6.70 13.42 36.40
CA ALA A 683 7.62 14.55 36.40
C ALA A 683 8.54 14.51 35.18
N VAL A 684 9.02 15.68 34.77
CA VAL A 684 10.13 15.81 33.82
C VAL A 684 11.32 16.39 34.56
N VAL A 685 12.40 15.61 34.67
CA VAL A 685 13.65 16.07 35.28
C VAL A 685 14.70 16.23 34.17
N LEU A 686 15.25 17.43 34.05
CA LEU A 686 16.36 17.75 33.17
C LEU A 686 17.59 18.02 34.05
N GLU A 687 18.63 17.21 33.93
CA GLU A 687 19.84 17.34 34.74
C GLU A 687 21.12 17.09 33.94
N SER A 688 22.21 17.72 34.41
CA SER A 688 23.55 17.54 33.86
C SER A 688 24.58 17.88 34.94
N PRO A 689 25.72 17.17 35.01
CA PRO A 689 26.78 17.47 35.98
C PRO A 689 27.52 18.78 35.67
N GLN A 690 27.31 19.39 34.50
CA GLN A 690 28.01 20.63 34.12
C GLN A 690 27.06 21.76 33.73
N ASN A 691 26.34 21.64 32.62
CA ASN A 691 25.55 22.72 32.05
C ASN A 691 24.19 22.23 31.57
N VAL A 692 23.15 23.03 31.81
CA VAL A 692 21.82 22.91 31.21
C VAL A 692 21.50 24.27 30.58
N VAL A 693 21.17 24.30 29.29
CA VAL A 693 20.96 25.55 28.52
C VAL A 693 19.62 25.52 27.82
N MET A 694 18.85 26.61 27.94
CA MET A 694 17.64 26.86 27.15
C MET A 694 17.89 28.07 26.24
N SER A 695 17.83 27.86 24.92
CA SER A 695 18.13 28.88 23.92
C SER A 695 17.11 28.86 22.80
N THR A 696 16.71 30.04 22.31
CA THR A 696 15.74 30.23 21.22
C THR A 696 16.02 31.53 20.51
N GLY A 697 15.84 31.56 19.18
CA GLY A 697 16.03 32.77 18.37
C GLY A 697 14.85 33.75 18.42
N ASN A 698 13.78 33.41 19.14
CA ASN A 698 12.58 34.24 19.25
C ASN A 698 12.18 34.40 20.72
N SER A 699 11.26 33.57 21.21
CA SER A 699 10.71 33.69 22.57
C SER A 699 10.87 32.41 23.38
N ALA A 700 11.22 32.56 24.66
CA ALA A 700 11.14 31.51 25.69
C ALA A 700 10.10 31.94 26.73
N VAL A 701 9.19 31.05 27.11
CA VAL A 701 8.13 31.34 28.09
C VAL A 701 8.18 30.30 29.20
N SER A 702 8.14 30.75 30.45
CA SER A 702 7.99 29.92 31.63
C SER A 702 6.75 30.37 32.39
N TYR A 703 5.82 29.44 32.64
CA TYR A 703 4.57 29.69 33.36
C TYR A 703 4.30 28.52 34.30
N ALA A 704 3.84 28.82 35.51
CA ALA A 704 3.29 27.84 36.44
C ALA A 704 2.02 28.43 37.06
N GLU A 705 0.98 27.61 37.17
CA GLU A 705 -0.28 28.01 37.82
C GLU A 705 -0.08 28.35 39.31
N GLN A 706 0.88 27.66 39.96
CA GLN A 706 1.18 27.85 41.37
C GLN A 706 2.53 28.53 41.60
N HIS A 707 3.64 27.86 41.31
CA HIS A 707 4.96 28.28 41.76
C HIS A 707 6.02 28.19 40.66
N VAL A 708 6.74 29.29 40.41
CA VAL A 708 8.03 29.29 39.71
C VAL A 708 9.11 29.51 40.77
N HIS A 709 10.06 28.57 40.86
CA HIS A 709 11.12 28.61 41.87
C HIS A 709 12.50 28.64 41.20
N LEU A 710 13.29 29.66 41.51
CA LEU A 710 14.65 29.85 40.97
C LEU A 710 15.63 29.95 42.15
N THR A 711 16.47 28.93 42.31
CA THR A 711 17.50 28.89 43.37
C THR A 711 18.88 28.74 42.74
N ALA A 712 19.80 29.64 43.07
CA ALA A 712 21.22 29.54 42.76
C ALA A 712 22.03 29.49 44.05
N GLN A 713 23.07 28.63 44.10
CA GLN A 713 24.02 28.60 45.22
C GLN A 713 25.11 29.68 45.08
N GLY A 714 25.46 30.03 43.83
CA GLY A 714 26.35 31.14 43.49
C GLY A 714 25.55 32.35 43.02
N ASP A 715 25.99 32.97 41.93
CA ASP A 715 25.35 34.17 41.37
C ASP A 715 24.13 33.84 40.49
N ALA A 716 23.11 34.72 40.55
CA ALA A 716 21.99 34.72 39.63
C ALA A 716 21.97 36.05 38.85
N HIS A 717 21.97 35.97 37.52
CA HIS A 717 21.95 37.15 36.64
C HIS A 717 20.64 37.23 35.86
N LEU A 718 19.98 38.39 35.90
CA LEU A 718 18.82 38.73 35.08
C LEU A 718 19.19 39.96 34.22
N ALA A 719 19.23 39.78 32.90
CA ALA A 719 19.61 40.83 31.96
C ALA A 719 18.73 40.80 30.71
N ALA A 720 18.38 41.96 30.18
CA ALA A 720 17.68 42.12 28.91
C ALA A 720 18.33 43.24 28.09
N GLY A 721 18.39 43.09 26.77
CA GLY A 721 18.90 44.14 25.87
C GLY A 721 17.94 45.33 25.72
N ALA A 722 16.69 45.17 26.13
CA ALA A 722 15.66 46.21 26.17
C ALA A 722 15.15 46.40 27.61
N THR A 723 14.00 45.83 27.94
CA THR A 723 13.31 46.07 29.23
C THR A 723 13.33 44.85 30.13
N VAL A 724 13.65 45.05 31.41
CA VAL A 724 13.32 44.11 32.50
C VAL A 724 12.15 44.73 33.28
N ALA A 725 11.02 44.02 33.39
CA ALA A 725 9.84 44.47 34.13
C ALA A 725 9.36 43.37 35.10
N GLY A 726 8.93 43.78 36.30
CA GLY A 726 8.35 42.89 37.31
C GLY A 726 7.07 43.50 37.88
N ALA A 727 6.02 42.69 38.02
CA ALA A 727 4.74 43.07 38.62
C ALA A 727 4.26 41.95 39.54
N SER A 728 3.67 42.31 40.69
CA SER A 728 3.10 41.37 41.66
C SER A 728 1.69 41.79 42.04
N GLY A 729 0.78 40.83 42.20
CA GLY A 729 -0.62 41.08 42.57
C GLY A 729 -0.88 41.19 44.07
N ASP A 730 0.05 40.73 44.91
CA ASP A 730 -0.06 40.77 46.37
C ASP A 730 1.08 41.60 46.97
N ALA A 731 2.30 41.05 46.98
CA ALA A 731 3.48 41.72 47.50
C ALA A 731 4.72 41.52 46.61
N ALA A 732 5.59 42.54 46.55
CA ALA A 732 6.93 42.43 45.97
C ALA A 732 7.95 42.81 47.06
N SER A 733 8.96 41.97 47.28
CA SER A 733 9.98 42.17 48.32
C SER A 733 11.37 41.99 47.73
N LEU A 734 12.27 42.94 48.00
CA LEU A 734 13.69 42.84 47.67
C LEU A 734 14.48 42.80 48.97
N TYR A 735 15.27 41.75 49.15
CA TYR A 735 16.06 41.52 50.36
C TYR A 735 17.47 41.08 50.01
N ALA A 736 18.46 41.64 50.71
CA ALA A 736 19.85 41.22 50.65
C ALA A 736 20.34 40.92 52.07
N ALA A 737 20.77 39.68 52.32
CA ALA A 737 21.25 39.27 53.64
C ALA A 737 22.57 39.96 54.03
N ALA A 738 23.44 40.21 53.04
CA ALA A 738 24.69 40.95 53.16
C ALA A 738 24.97 41.69 51.84
N GLY A 739 25.70 42.81 51.86
CA GLY A 739 26.14 43.55 50.66
C GLY A 739 25.23 44.70 50.19
N GLY A 740 24.03 44.85 50.75
CA GLY A 740 23.10 45.95 50.47
C GLY A 740 22.36 45.85 49.12
N ILE A 741 21.45 46.79 48.87
CA ILE A 741 20.72 46.93 47.59
C ILE A 741 21.18 48.22 46.92
N LYS A 742 21.55 48.15 45.63
CA LYS A 742 21.99 49.29 44.82
C LYS A 742 21.13 49.41 43.56
N ALA A 743 20.40 50.52 43.42
CA ALA A 743 19.65 50.88 42.22
C ALA A 743 20.31 52.10 41.55
N VAL A 744 20.60 52.02 40.25
CA VAL A 744 21.26 53.09 39.48
C VAL A 744 20.55 53.24 38.14
N ALA A 745 20.06 54.45 37.84
CA ALA A 745 19.66 54.85 36.50
C ALA A 745 20.83 55.56 35.82
N GLY A 746 21.41 54.96 34.77
CA GLY A 746 22.54 55.55 34.03
C GLY A 746 22.14 56.75 33.16
N HIS A 747 20.89 56.77 32.70
CA HIS A 747 20.24 57.86 31.98
C HIS A 747 18.75 57.90 32.39
N GLY A 748 18.14 59.09 32.47
CA GLY A 748 16.75 59.28 32.91
C GLY A 748 16.56 59.24 34.44
N PRO A 749 15.34 59.49 34.94
CA PRO A 749 15.05 59.54 36.37
C PRO A 749 14.95 58.13 37.00
N LEU A 750 15.30 58.02 38.29
CA LEU A 750 14.94 56.90 39.15
C LEU A 750 13.74 57.32 40.02
N SER A 751 12.56 56.73 39.78
CA SER A 751 11.32 57.04 40.50
C SER A 751 10.92 55.92 41.47
N VAL A 752 10.50 56.29 42.68
CA VAL A 752 9.87 55.39 43.66
C VAL A 752 8.61 56.09 44.16
N GLU A 753 7.45 55.45 44.04
CA GLU A 753 6.15 56.10 44.26
C GLU A 753 5.20 55.21 45.09
N ALA A 754 4.37 55.84 45.94
CA ALA A 754 3.29 55.19 46.68
C ALA A 754 2.02 56.05 46.59
N HIS A 755 0.94 55.52 45.99
CA HIS A 755 -0.26 56.32 45.68
C HIS A 755 -1.41 56.13 46.67
N ALA A 756 -1.62 54.92 47.18
CA ALA A 756 -2.77 54.58 48.01
C ALA A 756 -2.48 54.59 49.54
N SER A 757 -1.20 54.72 49.93
CA SER A 757 -0.77 54.67 51.33
C SER A 757 0.57 55.39 51.53
N SER A 758 1.09 55.40 52.76
CA SER A 758 2.34 56.06 53.13
C SER A 758 3.56 55.41 52.48
N MET A 759 4.48 56.22 51.97
CA MET A 759 5.86 55.81 51.71
C MET A 759 6.69 55.88 53.00
N GLN A 760 7.42 54.81 53.33
CA GLN A 760 8.32 54.76 54.49
C GLN A 760 9.76 54.52 54.03
N ILE A 761 10.69 55.37 54.47
CA ILE A 761 12.14 55.20 54.29
C ILE A 761 12.75 55.15 55.70
N LEU A 762 13.21 53.97 56.11
CA LEU A 762 13.74 53.71 57.45
C LEU A 762 15.26 53.48 57.38
N ALA A 763 16.01 54.11 58.28
CA ALA A 763 17.45 53.85 58.45
C ALA A 763 17.86 54.06 59.91
N ASP A 764 18.52 53.07 60.53
CA ASP A 764 19.01 53.15 61.92
C ASP A 764 20.17 54.15 62.09
N GLN A 765 20.90 54.43 61.01
CA GLN A 765 22.04 55.35 61.03
C GLN A 765 21.69 56.69 60.40
N SER A 766 21.77 56.79 59.06
CA SER A 766 21.57 58.04 58.35
C SER A 766 20.84 57.83 57.04
N VAL A 767 19.85 58.68 56.76
CA VAL A 767 19.33 58.92 55.41
C VAL A 767 20.08 60.12 54.84
N ARG A 768 20.80 59.95 53.72
CA ARG A 768 21.48 61.04 53.02
C ARG A 768 20.83 61.25 51.65
N ILE A 769 20.22 62.42 51.46
CA ILE A 769 19.71 62.90 50.18
C ILE A 769 20.63 64.02 49.73
N THR A 770 21.19 63.93 48.54
CA THR A 770 22.16 64.90 48.03
C THR A 770 21.88 65.15 46.55
N SER A 771 21.72 66.41 46.18
CA SER A 771 21.75 66.86 44.78
C SER A 771 23.07 67.61 44.59
N SER A 772 23.91 67.15 43.66
CA SER A 772 25.24 67.73 43.43
C SER A 772 25.21 69.03 42.63
N ASP A 773 24.24 69.19 41.73
CA ASP A 773 24.27 70.23 40.69
C ASP A 773 23.06 71.18 40.70
N ASP A 774 21.88 70.73 41.14
CA ASP A 774 20.64 71.52 41.07
C ASP A 774 20.00 71.78 42.45
N ARG A 775 18.99 70.98 42.83
CA ARG A 775 18.17 71.20 44.02
C ARG A 775 17.55 69.92 44.58
N ILE A 776 17.10 69.96 45.83
CA ILE A 776 16.27 68.94 46.47
C ILE A 776 14.90 69.57 46.76
N ASP A 777 13.83 69.03 46.17
CA ASP A 777 12.46 69.47 46.39
C ASP A 777 11.76 68.53 47.39
N VAL A 778 11.30 69.07 48.52
CA VAL A 778 10.42 68.35 49.48
C VAL A 778 9.09 69.09 49.47
N LEU A 779 8.04 68.43 48.99
CA LEU A 779 6.74 69.04 48.73
C LEU A 779 5.63 68.26 49.45
N ALA A 780 4.72 68.97 50.13
CA ALA A 780 3.55 68.38 50.79
C ALA A 780 2.33 69.31 50.68
N LYS A 781 1.12 68.73 50.57
CA LYS A 781 -0.14 69.48 50.45
C LYS A 781 -0.61 70.12 51.76
N ASP A 782 -0.42 69.45 52.90
CA ASP A 782 -0.84 69.97 54.22
C ASP A 782 0.34 70.59 54.98
N ALA A 783 1.37 69.79 55.31
CA ALA A 783 2.52 70.27 56.05
C ALA A 783 3.80 69.47 55.77
N ILE A 784 4.95 70.12 55.89
CA ILE A 784 6.27 69.47 56.00
C ILE A 784 6.75 69.62 57.44
N VAL A 785 7.15 68.51 58.06
CA VAL A 785 7.61 68.48 59.45
C VAL A 785 9.01 67.90 59.51
N LEU A 786 9.98 68.70 59.93
CA LEU A 786 11.33 68.25 60.28
C LEU A 786 11.41 68.22 61.80
N GLN A 787 11.54 67.03 62.38
CA GLN A 787 11.56 66.88 63.83
C GLN A 787 12.78 66.09 64.28
N GLN A 788 13.46 66.60 65.31
CA GLN A 788 14.56 65.94 65.98
C GLN A 788 14.35 66.08 67.49
N GLY A 789 13.94 64.99 68.15
CA GLY A 789 13.57 65.01 69.57
C GLY A 789 12.44 66.02 69.86
N PRO A 790 12.58 66.91 70.87
CA PRO A 790 11.57 67.92 71.19
C PRO A 790 11.65 69.18 70.32
N SER A 791 12.61 69.28 69.40
CA SER A 791 12.75 70.41 68.47
C SER A 791 12.10 70.08 67.12
N ARG A 792 11.30 71.00 66.58
CA ARG A 792 10.50 70.80 65.38
C ARG A 792 10.48 72.06 64.51
N ILE A 793 10.61 71.87 63.20
CA ILE A 793 10.35 72.88 62.18
C ILE A 793 9.15 72.40 61.37
N THR A 794 8.06 73.16 61.41
CA THR A 794 6.85 72.87 60.65
C THR A 794 6.62 73.96 59.61
N LEU A 795 6.50 73.54 58.35
CA LEU A 795 6.07 74.39 57.23
C LEU A 795 4.61 74.02 56.94
N LYS A 796 3.65 74.92 57.25
CA LYS A 796 2.21 74.67 57.07
C LYS A 796 1.50 75.93 56.57
N GLY A 797 0.88 75.86 55.40
CA GLY A 797 0.27 77.04 54.76
C GLY A 797 1.30 78.13 54.49
N ALA A 798 1.09 79.33 55.06
CA ALA A 798 2.03 80.46 54.97
C ALA A 798 2.99 80.56 56.17
N ASP A 799 2.91 79.65 57.14
CA ASP A 799 3.65 79.75 58.39
C ASP A 799 4.89 78.84 58.42
N ILE A 800 6.00 79.38 58.94
CA ILE A 800 7.18 78.62 59.37
C ILE A 800 7.20 78.64 60.89
N LEU A 801 6.81 77.53 61.52
CA LEU A 801 6.80 77.38 62.97
C LEU A 801 8.05 76.62 63.42
N VAL A 802 8.91 77.30 64.20
CA VAL A 802 10.10 76.70 64.81
C VAL A 802 9.86 76.55 66.31
N GLU A 803 9.72 75.31 66.76
CA GLU A 803 9.48 74.94 68.15
C GLU A 803 10.75 74.32 68.71
N THR A 804 11.34 74.93 69.74
CA THR A 804 12.47 74.33 70.45
C THR A 804 12.40 74.69 71.94
N PRO A 805 12.58 73.73 72.86
CA PRO A 805 12.60 74.02 74.29
C PRO A 805 13.88 74.73 74.76
N GLY A 806 14.92 74.80 73.91
CA GLY A 806 16.17 75.51 74.18
C GLY A 806 16.23 76.90 73.54
N SER A 807 17.40 77.55 73.58
CA SER A 807 17.62 78.85 72.93
C SER A 807 17.62 78.72 71.40
N PHE A 808 16.75 79.48 70.73
CA PHE A 808 16.80 79.66 69.28
C PHE A 808 17.86 80.70 68.92
N SER A 809 18.96 80.28 68.28
CA SER A 809 20.10 81.12 67.91
C SER A 809 20.27 81.18 66.39
N VAL A 810 20.28 82.38 65.83
CA VAL A 810 20.54 82.66 64.41
C VAL A 810 21.77 83.57 64.34
N LYS A 811 22.83 83.19 63.62
CA LYS A 811 24.12 83.92 63.58
C LYS A 811 24.40 84.49 62.18
N ALA A 812 24.34 85.82 62.00
CA ALA A 812 24.77 86.52 60.77
C ALA A 812 25.14 88.00 61.02
N GLY A 813 25.82 88.66 60.06
CA GLY A 813 26.26 90.07 60.15
C GLY A 813 25.17 91.14 59.95
N ALA A 814 23.99 90.77 59.44
CA ALA A 814 22.78 91.60 59.38
C ALA A 814 21.53 90.71 59.21
N HIS A 815 20.40 91.11 59.84
CA HIS A 815 19.12 90.36 59.78
C HIS A 815 17.94 91.25 59.30
N PRO A 816 17.92 91.69 58.04
CA PRO A 816 16.77 92.41 57.49
C PRO A 816 15.64 91.43 57.16
N PHE A 817 14.50 91.55 57.84
CA PHE A 817 13.25 90.89 57.44
C PHE A 817 12.53 91.79 56.44
N MET A 818 12.70 91.52 55.14
CA MET A 818 11.98 92.19 54.06
C MET A 818 10.51 91.72 54.03
N GLY A 819 9.60 92.55 53.50
CA GLY A 819 8.18 92.21 53.32
C GLY A 819 7.96 90.95 52.46
N PRO A 820 6.74 90.36 52.47
CA PRO A 820 6.51 89.00 51.97
C PRO A 820 6.88 88.85 50.49
N GLY A 821 7.99 88.16 50.23
CA GLY A 821 8.33 87.59 48.92
C GLY A 821 7.78 86.17 48.82
N ALA A 822 6.48 85.99 49.05
CA ALA A 822 5.86 84.68 49.02
C ALA A 822 5.03 84.54 47.74
N GLN A 823 5.59 83.88 46.72
CA GLN A 823 4.77 83.06 45.84
C GLN A 823 4.57 81.72 46.57
N SER A 824 3.33 81.33 46.81
CA SER A 824 3.02 79.96 47.24
C SER A 824 3.72 79.00 46.28
N PRO A 825 4.48 77.99 46.76
CA PRO A 825 5.00 76.96 45.87
C PRO A 825 3.79 76.33 45.18
N VAL A 826 3.69 76.50 43.87
CA VAL A 826 2.74 75.74 43.07
C VAL A 826 3.24 74.31 43.14
N LEU A 827 2.59 73.48 43.95
CA LEU A 827 2.73 72.03 43.80
C LEU A 827 2.49 71.75 42.32
N PRO A 828 3.45 71.15 41.58
CA PRO A 828 3.16 70.73 40.24
C PRO A 828 1.90 69.86 40.33
N ALA A 829 0.84 70.25 39.62
CA ALA A 829 -0.29 69.36 39.46
C ALA A 829 0.29 68.04 38.96
N LEU A 830 -0.16 66.92 39.53
CA LEU A 830 -0.02 65.64 38.84
C LEU A 830 -0.38 65.91 37.38
N PRO A 831 0.50 65.56 36.41
CA PRO A 831 0.40 66.07 35.06
C PRO A 831 -1.01 65.88 34.52
N ILE A 832 -1.75 67.00 34.43
CA ILE A 832 -2.95 67.15 33.63
C ILE A 832 -2.46 67.86 32.36
N PRO A 833 -2.87 67.42 31.15
CA PRO A 833 -2.26 67.88 29.89
C PRO A 833 -2.41 69.38 29.61
N VAL A 834 -1.46 69.85 28.79
CA VAL A 834 -1.06 71.19 28.27
C VAL A 834 -2.20 72.06 27.63
N PRO A 835 -1.96 73.35 27.26
CA PRO A 835 -2.90 74.49 27.44
C PRO A 835 -3.91 74.69 26.29
N LEU A 836 -4.99 75.43 26.61
CA LEU A 836 -6.10 75.80 25.72
C LEU A 836 -5.67 76.60 24.48
N SER A 837 -5.73 75.94 23.33
CA SER A 837 -6.00 76.51 22.01
C SER A 837 -7.32 77.29 22.03
N LEU A 838 -7.42 78.45 21.37
CA LEU A 838 -8.72 79.14 21.16
C LEU A 838 -9.57 78.47 20.08
N TYR A 839 -8.90 77.77 19.15
CA TYR A 839 -9.50 76.90 18.15
C TYR A 839 -8.69 75.62 18.09
N ASP A 840 -9.35 74.48 18.08
CA ASP A 840 -8.71 73.20 17.83
C ASP A 840 -9.56 72.26 17.01
N GLU A 841 -8.92 71.27 16.43
CA GLU A 841 -9.58 70.11 15.81
C GLU A 841 -8.61 68.94 15.83
N GLN A 842 -9.15 67.74 16.06
CA GLN A 842 -8.39 66.50 16.00
C GLN A 842 -8.90 65.66 14.83
N LEU A 843 -7.99 65.16 14.00
CA LEU A 843 -8.37 64.23 12.95
C LEU A 843 -8.25 62.80 13.46
N ARG A 844 -9.27 62.00 13.20
CA ARG A 844 -9.21 60.55 13.40
C ARG A 844 -9.17 59.88 12.04
N PHE A 845 -8.02 59.35 11.66
CA PHE A 845 -7.92 58.58 10.43
C PHE A 845 -8.45 57.18 10.65
N VAL A 846 -9.43 56.80 9.84
CA VAL A 846 -10.02 55.45 9.84
C VAL A 846 -9.97 54.87 8.44
N ASN A 847 -9.92 53.55 8.32
CA ASN A 847 -10.17 52.89 7.06
C ASN A 847 -11.69 52.84 6.75
N GLU A 848 -12.06 52.21 5.63
CA GLU A 848 -13.44 52.07 5.19
C GLU A 848 -14.33 51.30 6.17
N ASP A 849 -13.75 50.39 6.96
CA ASP A 849 -14.43 49.61 8.00
C ASP A 849 -14.55 50.36 9.35
N GLY A 850 -14.11 51.62 9.42
CA GLY A 850 -14.12 52.43 10.66
C GLY A 850 -13.00 52.08 11.64
N VAL A 851 -12.07 51.20 11.25
CA VAL A 851 -10.91 50.79 12.04
C VAL A 851 -9.90 51.95 12.06
N PRO A 852 -9.42 52.37 13.24
CA PRO A 852 -8.48 53.46 13.34
C PRO A 852 -7.10 53.14 12.76
N LEU A 853 -6.51 54.10 12.05
CA LEU A 853 -5.15 54.00 11.50
C LEU A 853 -4.14 54.43 12.56
N SER A 854 -3.75 53.49 13.43
CA SER A 854 -2.85 53.74 14.57
C SER A 854 -1.37 53.75 14.21
N LYS A 855 -0.56 54.53 14.95
CA LYS A 855 0.91 54.55 14.84
C LYS A 855 1.43 54.93 13.45
N VAL A 856 0.72 55.84 12.77
CA VAL A 856 1.05 56.27 11.40
C VAL A 856 1.64 57.66 11.47
N ALA A 857 2.84 57.85 10.93
CA ALA A 857 3.39 59.20 10.81
C ALA A 857 2.54 59.97 9.80
N TYR A 858 2.16 61.20 10.12
CA TYR A 858 1.38 62.04 9.25
C TYR A 858 2.04 63.40 9.11
N GLN A 859 1.81 64.05 7.97
CA GLN A 859 2.09 65.46 7.76
C GLN A 859 0.82 66.12 7.20
N LEU A 860 0.16 66.92 8.02
CA LEU A 860 -1.01 67.73 7.62
C LEU A 860 -0.55 69.00 6.93
N LYS A 861 -1.21 69.36 5.83
CA LYS A 861 -1.04 70.64 5.15
C LYS A 861 -2.17 71.58 5.55
N LEU A 862 -1.84 72.69 6.18
CA LEU A 862 -2.79 73.67 6.68
C LEU A 862 -3.02 74.79 5.66
N ALA A 863 -4.15 75.50 5.75
CA ALA A 863 -4.56 76.50 4.79
C ALA A 863 -3.66 77.76 4.77
N ASP A 864 -2.90 78.01 5.82
CA ASP A 864 -1.90 79.09 5.92
C ASP A 864 -0.53 78.72 5.32
N GLY A 865 -0.41 77.50 4.78
CA GLY A 865 0.82 76.98 4.18
C GLY A 865 1.76 76.29 5.17
N THR A 866 1.46 76.31 6.48
CA THR A 866 2.23 75.57 7.47
C THR A 866 1.88 74.08 7.46
N THR A 867 2.75 73.25 8.05
CA THR A 867 2.51 71.81 8.16
C THR A 867 2.60 71.36 9.62
N ALA A 868 1.64 70.54 10.05
CA ALA A 868 1.68 69.87 11.35
C ALA A 868 2.02 68.40 11.14
N SER A 869 3.04 67.89 11.83
CA SER A 869 3.49 66.50 11.69
C SER A 869 3.43 65.78 13.03
N GLY A 870 3.17 64.48 13.02
CA GLY A 870 3.11 63.66 14.23
C GLY A 870 2.92 62.19 13.88
N VAL A 871 2.62 61.37 14.88
CA VAL A 871 2.25 59.95 14.71
C VAL A 871 0.87 59.75 15.32
N THR A 872 -0.03 59.06 14.64
CA THR A 872 -1.37 58.80 15.20
C THR A 872 -1.32 57.88 16.43
N ASP A 873 -2.23 58.09 17.38
CA ASP A 873 -2.38 57.23 18.57
C ASP A 873 -3.03 55.87 18.25
N ASP A 874 -3.21 55.00 19.25
CA ASP A 874 -3.82 53.67 19.07
C ASP A 874 -5.28 53.71 18.59
N ALA A 875 -5.94 54.87 18.70
CA ALA A 875 -7.29 55.13 18.23
C ALA A 875 -7.32 55.91 16.90
N GLY A 876 -6.18 56.03 16.22
CA GLY A 876 -6.04 56.63 14.89
C GLY A 876 -6.10 58.15 14.89
N ARG A 877 -5.97 58.79 16.06
CA ARG A 877 -6.08 60.24 16.21
C ARG A 877 -4.73 60.91 16.00
N THR A 878 -4.73 62.03 15.29
CA THR A 878 -3.58 62.94 15.23
C THR A 878 -3.39 63.64 16.58
N GLU A 879 -2.23 64.26 16.80
CA GLU A 879 -2.17 65.37 17.75
C GLU A 879 -3.19 66.45 17.32
N ARG A 880 -3.73 67.14 18.32
CA ARG A 880 -4.75 68.16 18.12
C ARG A 880 -4.12 69.40 17.49
N VAL A 881 -4.64 69.83 16.34
CA VAL A 881 -4.15 71.02 15.65
C VAL A 881 -4.75 72.24 16.35
N ALA A 882 -3.91 72.98 17.07
CA ALA A 882 -4.28 74.19 17.79
C ALA A 882 -3.99 75.44 16.95
N SER A 883 -4.90 76.41 16.92
CA SER A 883 -4.67 77.71 16.27
C SER A 883 -5.35 78.87 17.00
N ALA A 884 -4.90 80.09 16.71
CA ALA A 884 -5.46 81.32 17.27
C ALA A 884 -6.75 81.79 16.54
N SER A 885 -7.01 81.27 15.33
CA SER A 885 -8.19 81.55 14.48
C SER A 885 -8.54 80.32 13.64
N PRO A 886 -9.77 80.18 13.09
CA PRO A 886 -10.15 79.03 12.27
C PRO A 886 -9.17 78.79 11.12
N LEU A 887 -8.59 77.60 11.08
CA LEU A 887 -7.54 77.22 10.14
C LEU A 887 -7.91 75.91 9.44
N GLY A 888 -8.06 75.96 8.12
CA GLY A 888 -8.43 74.79 7.31
C GLY A 888 -7.33 73.73 7.28
N ILE A 889 -7.71 72.45 7.39
CA ILE A 889 -6.82 71.31 7.18
C ILE A 889 -7.11 70.76 5.78
N LEU A 890 -6.16 70.91 4.86
CA LEU A 890 -6.39 70.73 3.41
C LEU A 890 -6.06 69.32 2.90
N SER A 891 -4.98 68.74 3.39
CA SER A 891 -4.58 67.36 3.06
C SER A 891 -3.70 66.77 4.15
N ALA A 892 -3.57 65.45 4.15
CA ALA A 892 -2.66 64.71 5.00
C ALA A 892 -1.79 63.79 4.14
N LEU A 893 -0.48 63.86 4.31
CA LEU A 893 0.45 62.88 3.78
C LEU A 893 0.71 61.84 4.88
N LEU A 894 0.18 60.63 4.72
CA LEU A 894 0.33 59.53 5.68
C LEU A 894 1.55 58.68 5.28
N THR A 895 2.56 58.64 6.16
CA THR A 895 3.78 57.87 6.01
C THR A 895 3.83 56.80 7.10
N PRO A 896 3.88 55.50 6.75
CA PRO A 896 3.93 54.46 7.77
C PRO A 896 5.21 54.59 8.61
N THR A 897 5.09 54.61 9.94
CA THR A 897 6.24 54.41 10.81
C THR A 897 6.51 52.91 10.86
N GLN A 898 7.73 52.49 10.52
CA GLN A 898 8.11 51.09 10.42
C GLN A 898 7.78 50.35 11.73
N LEU A 899 6.83 49.41 11.68
CA LEU A 899 6.43 48.58 12.81
C LEU A 899 6.44 47.10 12.42
N VAL A 900 6.82 46.32 13.43
CA VAL A 900 7.28 44.93 13.41
C VAL A 900 6.18 43.97 12.94
N ASP A 901 6.50 43.10 11.97
CA ASP A 901 5.64 41.96 11.62
C ASP A 901 5.50 41.00 12.82
N CYS A 902 4.38 40.29 12.90
CA CYS A 902 4.03 39.26 13.88
C CYS A 902 4.94 38.01 13.88
N CYS A 903 6.13 38.11 13.25
CA CYS A 903 7.23 37.16 13.26
C CYS A 903 8.62 37.82 13.46
N GLY A 904 8.70 39.11 13.85
CA GLY A 904 9.95 39.72 14.32
C GLY A 904 11.08 39.89 13.29
N ARG A 905 10.77 40.14 12.01
CA ARG A 905 11.80 40.50 11.00
C ARG A 905 11.45 41.80 10.26
N THR A 906 12.39 42.73 10.22
CA THR A 906 12.36 43.98 9.47
C THR A 906 12.65 43.73 7.98
N SER A 907 11.75 44.14 7.09
CA SER A 907 12.02 44.26 5.65
C SER A 907 12.38 45.73 5.32
N GLY A 908 13.41 45.90 4.49
CA GLY A 908 14.23 47.10 4.39
C GLY A 908 13.78 48.20 3.41
N THR A 909 12.48 48.43 3.19
CA THR A 909 12.04 49.59 2.40
C THR A 909 10.67 50.10 2.89
N PRO A 910 10.54 51.39 3.30
CA PRO A 910 9.26 51.96 3.72
C PRO A 910 8.27 52.04 2.54
N PRO A 911 6.95 51.83 2.74
CA PRO A 911 5.95 52.08 1.70
C PRO A 911 5.93 53.57 1.30
N PRO A 912 5.56 53.90 0.04
CA PRO A 912 5.43 55.30 -0.38
C PRO A 912 4.33 56.02 0.43
N PRO A 913 4.50 57.31 0.76
CA PRO A 913 3.49 58.08 1.49
C PRO A 913 2.17 58.21 0.70
N VAL A 914 1.04 58.10 1.38
CA VAL A 914 -0.30 58.22 0.79
C VAL A 914 -0.87 59.62 1.07
N GLU A 915 -1.19 60.38 0.03
CA GLU A 915 -1.83 61.70 0.17
C GLU A 915 -3.36 61.57 0.22
N VAL A 916 -3.96 62.06 1.30
CA VAL A 916 -5.40 62.10 1.54
C VAL A 916 -5.88 63.55 1.49
N LYS A 917 -6.77 63.88 0.56
CA LYS A 917 -7.38 65.22 0.48
C LYS A 917 -8.51 65.36 1.50
N ILE A 918 -8.44 66.40 2.33
CA ILE A 918 -9.40 66.66 3.41
C ILE A 918 -10.29 67.83 2.99
N LYS A 919 -11.60 67.60 2.91
CA LYS A 919 -12.58 68.63 2.51
C LYS A 919 -13.40 69.09 3.71
N GLY A 920 -13.42 70.39 3.95
CA GLY A 920 -14.36 71.04 4.88
C GLY A 920 -14.02 70.88 6.36
N VAL A 921 -12.78 70.54 6.72
CA VAL A 921 -12.33 70.47 8.12
C VAL A 921 -11.45 71.68 8.43
N GLN A 922 -11.71 72.36 9.54
CA GLN A 922 -10.93 73.49 10.05
C GLN A 922 -10.91 73.45 11.58
N THR A 923 -9.86 74.00 12.19
CA THR A 923 -9.85 74.21 13.65
C THR A 923 -11.05 75.07 14.06
N ASN A 924 -11.71 74.68 15.15
CA ASN A 924 -12.98 75.25 15.54
C ASN A 924 -13.01 75.55 17.06
N GLN A 925 -13.95 76.38 17.50
CA GLN A 925 -14.06 76.82 18.90
C GLN A 925 -15.11 76.02 19.71
N PHE A 926 -15.67 74.96 19.14
CA PHE A 926 -16.73 74.15 19.73
C PHE A 926 -16.13 72.85 20.26
N GLN A 927 -16.41 72.48 21.51
CA GLN A 927 -15.80 71.29 22.16
C GLN A 927 -14.26 71.33 22.16
N LEU A 928 -13.66 72.47 22.54
CA LEU A 928 -12.21 72.60 22.69
C LEU A 928 -11.65 71.48 23.57
N GLY A 929 -10.61 70.80 23.09
CA GLY A 929 -10.02 69.60 23.72
C GLY A 929 -10.72 68.27 23.37
N GLU A 930 -11.95 68.29 22.88
CA GLU A 930 -12.78 67.10 22.60
C GLU A 930 -13.25 66.97 21.14
N SER A 931 -13.17 68.03 20.33
CA SER A 931 -13.62 68.05 18.93
C SER A 931 -12.81 67.06 18.08
N GLU A 932 -13.50 66.19 17.35
CA GLU A 932 -12.90 65.16 16.50
C GLU A 932 -13.63 65.08 15.15
N LYS A 933 -12.86 65.03 14.06
CA LYS A 933 -13.36 64.69 12.72
C LYS A 933 -12.71 63.43 12.18
N SER A 934 -13.53 62.42 11.96
CA SER A 934 -13.11 61.18 11.30
C SER A 934 -12.91 61.42 9.79
N VAL A 935 -11.73 61.07 9.29
CA VAL A 935 -11.38 61.10 7.87
C VAL A 935 -11.16 59.66 7.41
N THR A 936 -12.06 59.18 6.55
CA THR A 936 -11.96 57.85 5.95
C THR A 936 -10.94 57.86 4.82
N VAL A 937 -9.92 57.02 4.95
CA VAL A 937 -8.95 56.75 3.88
C VAL A 937 -9.55 55.64 3.01
N LYS A 938 -9.96 56.00 1.79
CA LYS A 938 -10.60 55.08 0.85
C LYS A 938 -9.56 54.28 0.06
N GLY A 939 -9.82 52.97 -0.09
CA GLY A 939 -9.10 52.12 -1.01
C GLY A 939 -9.66 52.25 -2.43
N HIS A 940 -8.93 51.77 -3.43
CA HIS A 940 -9.45 51.63 -4.78
C HIS A 940 -10.12 50.25 -4.89
N ASP A 941 -11.44 50.19 -5.04
CA ASP A 941 -12.20 48.96 -5.22
C ASP A 941 -12.86 48.89 -6.61
N ARG A 942 -13.09 47.68 -7.11
CA ARG A 942 -13.88 47.45 -8.33
C ARG A 942 -14.87 46.30 -8.14
N PRO A 943 -16.00 46.28 -8.88
CA PRO A 943 -16.82 45.07 -9.00
C PRO A 943 -16.06 43.98 -9.77
N LEU A 944 -16.57 42.75 -9.71
CA LEU A 944 -16.11 41.66 -10.58
C LEU A 944 -16.33 42.01 -12.06
N THR A 945 -15.38 41.63 -12.91
CA THR A 945 -15.54 41.73 -14.36
C THR A 945 -16.50 40.65 -14.88
N ALA A 946 -17.03 40.82 -16.09
CA ALA A 946 -17.89 39.81 -16.69
C ALA A 946 -17.17 38.45 -16.85
N GLY A 947 -15.88 38.46 -17.20
CA GLY A 947 -15.07 37.25 -17.33
C GLY A 947 -14.75 36.58 -15.99
N GLU A 948 -14.55 37.36 -14.92
CA GLU A 948 -14.39 36.81 -13.56
C GLU A 948 -15.66 36.13 -13.05
N ILE A 949 -16.83 36.70 -13.35
CA ILE A 949 -18.12 36.10 -13.03
C ILE A 949 -18.31 34.79 -13.81
N GLU A 950 -18.00 34.78 -15.11
CA GLU A 950 -18.06 33.56 -15.92
C GLU A 950 -17.12 32.47 -15.39
N MET A 951 -15.90 32.88 -15.02
CA MET A 951 -14.89 32.00 -14.44
C MET A 951 -15.36 31.38 -13.12
N ALA A 952 -15.85 32.18 -12.18
CA ALA A 952 -16.34 31.68 -10.89
C ALA A 952 -17.58 30.77 -11.02
N ARG A 953 -18.46 31.06 -11.99
CA ARG A 953 -19.65 30.24 -12.29
C ARG A 953 -19.33 28.81 -12.72
N THR A 954 -18.12 28.54 -13.18
CA THR A 954 -17.69 27.17 -13.54
C THR A 954 -17.69 26.20 -12.35
N VAL A 955 -17.53 26.73 -11.13
CA VAL A 955 -17.55 25.94 -9.88
C VAL A 955 -18.78 26.28 -9.03
N PHE A 956 -19.01 27.57 -8.76
CA PHE A 956 -20.02 28.00 -7.78
C PHE A 956 -21.42 28.23 -8.36
N LYS A 957 -21.59 28.19 -9.68
CA LYS A 957 -22.88 28.39 -10.38
C LYS A 957 -23.62 29.63 -9.85
N ASP A 958 -24.83 29.49 -9.33
CA ASP A 958 -25.66 30.52 -8.74
C ASP A 958 -25.58 30.57 -7.19
N GLY A 959 -24.58 29.90 -6.59
CA GLY A 959 -24.33 29.86 -5.16
C GLY A 959 -23.66 31.10 -4.56
N ILE A 960 -23.21 32.04 -5.39
CA ILE A 960 -22.67 33.35 -4.99
C ILE A 960 -23.53 34.46 -5.60
N ASP A 961 -23.87 35.46 -4.79
CA ASP A 961 -24.39 36.75 -5.23
C ASP A 961 -23.21 37.64 -5.69
N TYR A 962 -22.86 37.51 -6.98
CA TYR A 962 -21.69 38.12 -7.58
C TYR A 962 -21.73 39.66 -7.60
N ASP A 963 -22.93 40.25 -7.64
CA ASP A 963 -23.11 41.72 -7.67
C ASP A 963 -22.65 42.39 -6.37
N LYS A 964 -22.57 41.63 -5.28
CA LYS A 964 -22.09 42.10 -3.97
C LYS A 964 -20.59 41.96 -3.80
N VAL A 965 -19.89 41.25 -4.69
CA VAL A 965 -18.46 40.97 -4.53
C VAL A 965 -17.63 42.15 -5.03
N ARG A 966 -16.60 42.51 -4.27
CA ARG A 966 -15.66 43.61 -4.60
C ARG A 966 -14.24 43.09 -4.53
N VAL A 967 -13.40 43.57 -5.45
CA VAL A 967 -11.96 43.32 -5.49
C VAL A 967 -11.26 44.62 -5.14
N HIS A 968 -10.55 44.62 -4.02
CA HIS A 968 -9.83 45.79 -3.52
C HIS A 968 -8.38 45.74 -3.96
N ARG A 969 -7.90 46.87 -4.49
CA ARG A 969 -6.50 47.17 -4.78
C ARG A 969 -5.89 47.79 -3.52
N GLY A 970 -5.17 46.97 -2.78
CA GLY A 970 -4.55 47.29 -1.50
C GLY A 970 -4.79 46.19 -0.47
N SER A 971 -3.80 45.98 0.40
CA SER A 971 -3.87 45.06 1.53
C SER A 971 -5.11 45.29 2.41
N TYR A 972 -5.76 44.22 2.87
CA TYR A 972 -6.85 44.30 3.85
C TYR A 972 -6.36 44.84 5.20
N PHE A 973 -5.14 44.43 5.57
CA PHE A 973 -4.43 44.95 6.73
C PHE A 973 -3.80 46.31 6.37
N TRP A 974 -3.74 47.23 7.33
CA TRP A 974 -3.21 48.58 7.08
C TRP A 974 -1.79 48.53 6.47
N PHE A 975 -1.42 49.54 5.67
CA PHE A 975 -0.06 49.78 5.16
C PHE A 975 0.69 48.57 4.57
N ASP A 976 -0.01 47.71 3.82
CA ASP A 976 0.64 46.63 3.09
C ASP A 976 1.29 45.56 4.00
N MET A 977 0.78 45.41 5.23
CA MET A 977 1.17 44.36 6.18
C MET A 977 0.79 42.94 5.72
N GLN A 978 -0.12 42.80 4.76
CA GLN A 978 -0.34 41.56 4.05
C GLN A 978 0.96 41.15 3.34
N ARG A 979 1.43 39.91 3.50
CA ARG A 979 2.65 39.45 2.82
C ARG A 979 2.49 39.53 1.30
N LYS A 980 3.61 39.69 0.58
CA LYS A 980 3.61 39.57 -0.89
C LYS A 980 3.06 38.20 -1.28
N ARG A 981 2.25 38.10 -2.34
CA ARG A 981 1.59 36.84 -2.75
C ARG A 981 0.66 36.27 -1.67
N THR A 982 -0.05 37.14 -0.95
CA THR A 982 -1.11 36.74 -0.01
C THR A 982 -2.32 37.61 -0.27
N ALA A 983 -3.49 37.01 -0.36
CA ALA A 983 -4.79 37.66 -0.51
C ALA A 983 -5.64 37.23 0.67
N VAL A 984 -6.62 38.04 1.03
CA VAL A 984 -7.54 37.70 2.11
C VAL A 984 -8.96 38.10 1.76
N THR A 985 -9.92 37.31 2.24
CA THR A 985 -11.34 37.48 1.91
C THR A 985 -12.23 37.42 3.16
N PRO A 986 -12.11 38.38 4.09
CA PRO A 986 -12.66 38.26 5.44
C PRO A 986 -14.16 38.55 5.54
N ASN A 987 -14.73 39.30 4.60
CA ASN A 987 -16.10 39.85 4.65
C ASN A 987 -16.84 39.68 3.32
N GLY A 988 -16.49 38.67 2.52
CA GLY A 988 -17.08 38.45 1.20
C GLY A 988 -16.53 39.37 0.10
N HIS A 989 -15.49 40.15 0.40
CA HIS A 989 -14.72 40.94 -0.57
C HIS A 989 -13.27 40.47 -0.56
N MET A 990 -12.60 40.51 -1.71
CA MET A 990 -11.23 40.04 -1.89
C MET A 990 -10.26 41.22 -1.86
N TYR A 991 -9.19 41.11 -1.09
CA TYR A 991 -8.18 42.16 -0.94
C TYR A 991 -6.83 41.66 -1.44
N PHE A 992 -6.36 42.23 -2.56
CA PHE A 992 -5.06 41.93 -3.14
C PHE A 992 -4.13 43.13 -2.93
N ARG A 993 -2.84 42.88 -2.68
CA ARG A 993 -1.86 43.98 -2.64
C ARG A 993 -1.78 44.71 -3.97
N ASP A 994 -1.28 45.94 -3.96
CA ASP A 994 -1.14 46.76 -5.17
C ASP A 994 -0.36 46.07 -6.31
N GLU A 995 0.63 45.24 -5.96
CA GLU A 995 1.46 44.48 -6.91
C GLU A 995 0.84 43.15 -7.37
N ASP A 996 -0.14 42.63 -6.62
CA ASP A 996 -0.85 41.37 -6.92
C ASP A 996 -2.26 41.64 -7.51
N PHE A 997 -2.74 42.89 -7.43
CA PHE A 997 -4.03 43.30 -7.98
C PHE A 997 -3.99 43.34 -9.51
N LEU A 998 -4.97 42.70 -10.12
CA LEU A 998 -5.19 42.75 -11.56
C LEU A 998 -6.52 43.44 -11.87
N GLU A 999 -6.52 44.23 -12.94
CA GLU A 999 -7.74 44.89 -13.44
C GLU A 999 -8.79 43.86 -13.89
N ASP A 1000 -8.35 42.68 -14.31
CA ASP A 1000 -9.20 41.53 -14.66
C ASP A 1000 -8.41 40.23 -14.51
N PHE A 1001 -8.72 39.41 -13.50
CA PHE A 1001 -8.06 38.11 -13.28
C PHE A 1001 -8.41 37.09 -14.37
N SER A 1002 -9.50 37.28 -15.11
CA SER A 1002 -9.93 36.33 -16.15
C SER A 1002 -9.24 36.53 -17.51
N ALA A 1003 -8.50 37.64 -17.68
CA ALA A 1003 -7.89 37.99 -18.96
C ALA A 1003 -6.90 36.91 -19.45
N GLU A 1004 -6.82 36.71 -20.78
CA GLU A 1004 -5.97 35.68 -21.38
C GLU A 1004 -4.48 35.86 -21.05
N SER A 1005 -4.02 37.11 -20.88
CA SER A 1005 -2.64 37.45 -20.53
C SER A 1005 -2.25 37.14 -19.09
N VAL A 1006 -3.21 36.80 -18.23
CA VAL A 1006 -2.97 36.48 -16.81
C VAL A 1006 -2.51 35.03 -16.67
N ALA A 1007 -1.48 34.80 -15.84
CA ALA A 1007 -0.95 33.47 -15.60
C ALA A 1007 -2.00 32.56 -14.95
N GLU A 1008 -2.01 31.28 -15.32
CA GLU A 1008 -3.01 30.33 -14.82
C GLU A 1008 -2.96 30.15 -13.29
N GLY A 1009 -1.79 30.33 -12.67
CA GLY A 1009 -1.65 30.32 -11.21
C GLY A 1009 -2.39 31.49 -10.54
N ASP A 1010 -2.43 32.67 -11.15
CA ASP A 1010 -3.14 33.83 -10.59
C ASP A 1010 -4.67 33.67 -10.77
N LYS A 1011 -5.12 32.96 -11.81
CA LYS A 1011 -6.53 32.55 -11.98
C LYS A 1011 -6.98 31.54 -10.93
N SER A 1012 -6.14 30.53 -10.67
CA SER A 1012 -6.38 29.56 -9.59
C SER A 1012 -6.39 30.23 -8.21
N TRP A 1013 -5.51 31.21 -7.99
CA TRP A 1013 -5.49 31.97 -6.75
C TRP A 1013 -6.76 32.80 -6.56
N PHE A 1014 -7.26 33.44 -7.63
CA PHE A 1014 -8.57 34.09 -7.59
C PHE A 1014 -9.71 33.11 -7.23
N MET A 1015 -9.68 31.88 -7.76
CA MET A 1015 -10.68 30.85 -7.45
C MET A 1015 -10.59 30.35 -6.00
N HIS A 1016 -9.39 30.31 -5.42
CA HIS A 1016 -9.20 30.06 -3.98
C HIS A 1016 -9.93 31.12 -3.15
N GLU A 1017 -9.66 32.40 -3.39
CA GLU A 1017 -10.28 33.51 -2.67
C GLU A 1017 -11.81 33.55 -2.86
N MET A 1018 -12.30 33.16 -4.04
CA MET A 1018 -13.73 33.03 -4.29
C MET A 1018 -14.42 31.97 -3.42
N THR A 1019 -13.69 30.96 -2.96
CA THR A 1019 -14.20 29.95 -2.02
C THR A 1019 -14.54 30.59 -0.68
N HIS A 1020 -13.76 31.57 -0.22
CA HIS A 1020 -14.02 32.28 1.02
C HIS A 1020 -15.20 33.25 0.91
N VAL A 1021 -15.41 33.87 -0.26
CA VAL A 1021 -16.65 34.63 -0.51
C VAL A 1021 -17.87 33.71 -0.45
N TRP A 1022 -17.79 32.54 -1.08
CA TRP A 1022 -18.85 31.53 -1.03
C TRP A 1022 -19.16 31.08 0.41
N GLN A 1023 -18.12 30.75 1.18
CA GLN A 1023 -18.25 30.40 2.60
C GLN A 1023 -18.91 31.51 3.41
N TYR A 1024 -18.47 32.76 3.23
CA TYR A 1024 -19.03 33.93 3.92
C TYR A 1024 -20.51 34.14 3.59
N GLN A 1025 -20.90 34.07 2.32
CA GLN A 1025 -22.30 34.28 1.91
C GLN A 1025 -23.25 33.18 2.40
N LEU A 1026 -22.74 31.96 2.66
CA LEU A 1026 -23.50 30.88 3.31
C LEU A 1026 -23.50 30.95 4.85
N GLY A 1027 -22.89 31.99 5.45
CA GLY A 1027 -22.91 32.23 6.90
C GLY A 1027 -21.72 31.66 7.67
N TYR A 1028 -20.67 31.19 7.00
CA TYR A 1028 -19.45 30.73 7.66
C TYR A 1028 -18.63 31.93 8.18
N SER A 1029 -18.14 31.85 9.43
CA SER A 1029 -17.36 32.94 10.03
C SER A 1029 -15.89 32.90 9.59
N VAL A 1030 -15.63 33.34 8.35
CA VAL A 1030 -14.30 33.33 7.71
C VAL A 1030 -13.26 34.09 8.55
N ARG A 1031 -13.61 35.26 9.11
CA ARG A 1031 -12.72 36.04 10.00
C ARG A 1031 -12.26 35.27 11.24
N TRP A 1032 -13.18 34.61 11.94
CA TRP A 1032 -12.85 33.87 13.16
C TRP A 1032 -12.01 32.64 12.83
N HIS A 1033 -12.41 31.88 11.80
CA HIS A 1033 -11.75 30.63 11.45
C HIS A 1033 -10.37 30.86 10.82
N GLY A 1034 -10.20 31.88 9.96
CA GLY A 1034 -8.90 32.27 9.40
C GLY A 1034 -7.86 32.65 10.46
N LEU A 1035 -8.29 33.23 11.60
CA LEU A 1035 -7.42 33.57 12.74
C LEU A 1035 -6.94 32.33 13.51
N THR A 1036 -7.77 31.29 13.61
CA THR A 1036 -7.37 29.98 14.17
C THR A 1036 -6.48 29.17 13.23
N VAL A 1037 -6.66 29.32 11.92
CA VAL A 1037 -5.92 28.58 10.90
C VAL A 1037 -4.50 29.14 10.71
N THR A 1038 -4.31 30.45 10.86
CA THR A 1038 -2.98 31.10 10.87
C THR A 1038 -2.07 30.62 12.01
N ILE A 1039 -2.62 30.10 13.11
CA ILE A 1039 -1.85 29.48 14.22
C ILE A 1039 -1.26 28.11 13.81
N ARG A 1040 -1.80 27.45 12.77
CA ARG A 1040 -1.37 26.11 12.30
C ARG A 1040 -0.29 26.14 11.21
N GLY A 1041 0.09 27.32 10.68
CA GLY A 1041 1.13 27.48 9.65
C GLY A 1041 0.78 26.82 8.30
N GLU A 1042 1.78 26.49 7.47
CA GLU A 1042 1.58 25.92 6.11
C GLU A 1042 0.74 24.64 6.08
N SER A 1043 0.68 23.89 7.19
CA SER A 1043 -0.09 22.64 7.30
C SER A 1043 -1.60 22.83 7.14
N ALA A 1044 -2.09 24.04 7.40
CA ALA A 1044 -3.49 24.42 7.20
C ALA A 1044 -3.97 24.32 5.75
N TYR A 1045 -3.06 24.54 4.79
CA TYR A 1045 -3.36 24.62 3.37
C TYR A 1045 -3.18 23.26 2.67
N GLN A 1046 -2.46 22.31 3.29
CA GLN A 1046 -2.23 20.98 2.72
C GLN A 1046 -3.43 20.07 2.97
N TYR A 1047 -3.89 19.38 1.93
CA TYR A 1047 -4.97 18.40 2.03
C TYR A 1047 -4.58 17.07 1.38
N THR A 1048 -5.17 15.98 1.85
CA THR A 1048 -5.04 14.66 1.23
C THR A 1048 -6.44 14.11 1.06
N ILE A 1049 -6.74 13.64 -0.15
CA ILE A 1049 -8.03 13.01 -0.43
C ILE A 1049 -7.95 11.55 -0.01
N THR A 1050 -8.82 11.13 0.91
CA THR A 1050 -9.04 9.70 1.22
C THR A 1050 -10.45 9.31 0.82
N PRO A 1051 -10.72 8.01 0.54
CA PRO A 1051 -12.06 7.55 0.13
C PRO A 1051 -13.18 7.79 1.15
N GLN A 1052 -12.86 8.23 2.37
CA GLN A 1052 -13.82 8.52 3.43
C GLN A 1052 -14.13 10.03 3.57
N ASN A 1053 -13.26 10.91 3.06
CA ASN A 1053 -13.41 12.36 3.24
C ASN A 1053 -14.29 12.99 2.15
N VAL A 1054 -15.36 13.66 2.53
CA VAL A 1054 -16.17 14.51 1.63
C VAL A 1054 -15.84 15.98 1.84
N PHE A 1055 -16.29 16.88 0.95
CA PHE A 1055 -15.87 18.30 0.92
C PHE A 1055 -15.93 19.03 2.28
N HIS A 1056 -16.94 18.78 3.12
CA HIS A 1056 -17.05 19.44 4.44
C HIS A 1056 -16.08 18.95 5.51
N ASP A 1057 -15.38 17.84 5.28
CA ASP A 1057 -14.39 17.30 6.22
C ASP A 1057 -13.06 18.08 6.15
N TYR A 1058 -12.94 18.95 5.15
CA TYR A 1058 -11.78 19.80 4.93
C TYR A 1058 -12.00 21.16 5.58
N ASN A 1059 -10.94 21.70 6.17
CA ASN A 1059 -10.98 23.03 6.76
C ASN A 1059 -11.15 24.11 5.67
N MET A 1060 -11.40 25.35 6.11
CA MET A 1060 -11.66 26.50 5.25
C MET A 1060 -10.61 26.70 4.13
N GLU A 1061 -9.33 26.60 4.44
CA GLU A 1061 -8.21 26.81 3.49
C GLU A 1061 -7.99 25.59 2.58
N GLN A 1062 -8.18 24.38 3.12
CA GLN A 1062 -8.14 23.15 2.33
C GLN A 1062 -9.26 23.11 1.28
N GLN A 1063 -10.45 23.58 1.63
CA GLN A 1063 -11.55 23.73 0.68
C GLN A 1063 -11.20 24.74 -0.43
N GLY A 1064 -10.54 25.85 -0.09
CA GLY A 1064 -10.05 26.82 -1.08
C GLY A 1064 -9.08 26.19 -2.08
N ASN A 1065 -8.10 25.44 -1.59
CA ASN A 1065 -7.13 24.75 -2.46
C ASN A 1065 -7.77 23.64 -3.29
N LEU A 1066 -8.71 22.87 -2.74
CA LEU A 1066 -9.49 21.88 -3.49
C LEU A 1066 -10.21 22.51 -4.69
N VAL A 1067 -10.85 23.67 -4.49
CA VAL A 1067 -11.53 24.40 -5.56
C VAL A 1067 -10.54 24.96 -6.58
N ALA A 1068 -9.44 25.57 -6.14
CA ALA A 1068 -8.42 26.11 -7.02
C ALA A 1068 -7.76 25.04 -7.90
N ASP A 1069 -7.47 23.87 -7.33
CA ASP A 1069 -6.89 22.72 -8.05
C ASP A 1069 -7.92 22.11 -9.01
N TYR A 1070 -9.19 22.02 -8.62
CA TYR A 1070 -10.24 21.54 -9.52
C TYR A 1070 -10.43 22.46 -10.71
N PHE A 1071 -10.43 23.76 -10.47
CA PHE A 1071 -10.47 24.75 -11.54
C PHE A 1071 -9.24 24.61 -12.47
N ALA A 1072 -8.03 24.50 -11.93
CA ALA A 1072 -6.82 24.33 -12.73
C ALA A 1072 -6.86 23.05 -13.59
N ILE A 1073 -7.21 21.91 -12.97
CA ILE A 1073 -7.12 20.57 -13.59
C ILE A 1073 -8.30 20.30 -14.52
N HIS A 1074 -9.53 20.56 -14.08
CA HIS A 1074 -10.74 20.14 -14.81
C HIS A 1074 -11.33 21.22 -15.69
N VAL A 1075 -11.28 22.49 -15.26
CA VAL A 1075 -11.84 23.60 -16.03
C VAL A 1075 -10.81 24.13 -17.03
N ARG A 1076 -9.57 24.40 -16.58
CA ARG A 1076 -8.51 24.98 -17.42
C ARG A 1076 -7.63 23.96 -18.12
N LYS A 1077 -7.59 22.70 -17.63
CA LYS A 1077 -6.74 21.61 -18.14
C LYS A 1077 -5.24 21.93 -18.04
N THR A 1078 -4.84 22.68 -17.01
CA THR A 1078 -3.47 23.19 -16.84
C THR A 1078 -2.83 22.58 -15.59
N TYR A 1079 -2.31 21.36 -15.72
CA TYR A 1079 -1.72 20.61 -14.60
C TYR A 1079 -0.46 21.27 -13.99
N GLN A 1080 0.23 22.11 -14.75
CA GLN A 1080 1.46 22.80 -14.32
C GLN A 1080 1.20 24.05 -13.46
N ALA A 1081 -0.06 24.49 -13.34
CA ALA A 1081 -0.44 25.71 -12.62
C ALA A 1081 -0.78 25.49 -11.13
N ILE A 1082 -0.66 24.25 -10.63
CA ILE A 1082 -0.91 23.90 -9.22
C ILE A 1082 0.17 24.58 -8.36
N GLY A 1083 -0.20 25.69 -7.71
CA GLY A 1083 0.70 26.55 -6.95
C GLY A 1083 1.18 25.98 -5.61
N HIS A 1084 0.54 24.93 -5.10
CA HIS A 1084 0.88 24.32 -3.81
C HIS A 1084 1.56 22.96 -3.98
N ARG A 1085 2.74 22.78 -3.37
CA ARG A 1085 3.55 21.54 -3.35
C ARG A 1085 2.90 20.33 -2.63
N GLY A 1086 1.57 20.35 -2.42
CA GLY A 1086 0.83 19.42 -1.57
C GLY A 1086 -0.32 18.67 -2.24
N TYR A 1087 -0.50 18.77 -3.57
CA TYR A 1087 -1.52 17.96 -4.27
C TYR A 1087 -1.12 16.48 -4.26
N VAL A 1088 -1.83 15.66 -3.47
CA VAL A 1088 -1.66 14.20 -3.37
C VAL A 1088 -3.01 13.52 -3.64
N GLY A 1089 -3.59 13.78 -4.82
CA GLY A 1089 -4.81 13.12 -5.31
C GLY A 1089 -4.78 12.92 -6.82
N SER A 1090 -5.67 12.10 -7.35
CA SER A 1090 -5.93 11.97 -8.79
C SER A 1090 -7.04 12.94 -9.23
N PRO A 1091 -7.13 13.31 -10.53
CA PRO A 1091 -8.23 14.11 -11.05
C PRO A 1091 -9.61 13.51 -10.71
N GLU A 1092 -9.71 12.17 -10.70
CA GLU A 1092 -10.95 11.45 -10.37
C GLU A 1092 -11.34 11.62 -8.89
N GLU A 1093 -10.37 11.56 -7.98
CA GLU A 1093 -10.60 11.79 -6.54
C GLU A 1093 -11.04 13.23 -6.26
N LEU A 1094 -10.52 14.19 -7.01
CA LEU A 1094 -10.91 15.60 -6.92
C LEU A 1094 -12.37 15.81 -7.35
N ASN A 1095 -12.81 15.17 -8.43
CA ASN A 1095 -14.22 15.15 -8.84
C ASN A 1095 -15.12 14.54 -7.76
N TRP A 1096 -14.66 13.48 -7.11
CA TRP A 1096 -15.42 12.80 -6.07
C TRP A 1096 -15.60 13.68 -4.83
N VAL A 1097 -14.51 14.28 -4.30
CA VAL A 1097 -14.58 15.16 -3.12
C VAL A 1097 -15.45 16.38 -3.37
N LEU A 1098 -15.33 17.01 -4.55
CA LEU A 1098 -16.10 18.21 -4.90
C LEU A 1098 -17.51 17.92 -5.43
N ALA A 1099 -17.88 16.65 -5.66
CA ALA A 1099 -19.20 16.28 -6.16
C ALA A 1099 -20.38 16.88 -5.36
N PRO A 1100 -20.34 17.00 -4.02
CA PRO A 1100 -21.39 17.66 -3.24
C PRO A 1100 -21.50 19.16 -3.55
N LEU A 1101 -20.36 19.89 -3.62
CA LEU A 1101 -20.33 21.31 -3.97
C LEU A 1101 -20.83 21.56 -5.39
N LEU A 1102 -20.33 20.77 -6.36
CA LEU A 1102 -20.69 20.91 -7.76
C LEU A 1102 -22.16 20.56 -8.04
N ARG A 1103 -22.76 19.69 -7.22
CA ARG A 1103 -24.17 19.33 -7.34
C ARG A 1103 -25.07 20.44 -6.83
N ASP A 1104 -24.80 20.95 -5.64
CA ASP A 1104 -25.60 21.99 -4.99
C ASP A 1104 -24.72 22.97 -4.20
N PRO A 1105 -24.20 24.03 -4.85
CA PRO A 1105 -23.33 25.00 -4.19
C PRO A 1105 -24.09 25.87 -3.17
N LYS A 1106 -25.42 25.80 -3.06
CA LYS A 1106 -26.19 26.53 -2.04
C LYS A 1106 -26.35 25.75 -0.74
N ASN A 1107 -25.97 24.47 -0.71
CA ASN A 1107 -26.09 23.66 0.49
C ASN A 1107 -25.04 24.05 1.54
N ALA A 1108 -25.49 24.61 2.67
CA ALA A 1108 -24.64 24.97 3.81
C ALA A 1108 -23.94 23.76 4.46
N ASP A 1109 -24.44 22.52 4.24
CA ASP A 1109 -23.77 21.30 4.71
C ASP A 1109 -22.41 21.06 4.03
N ASN A 1110 -22.10 21.79 2.95
CA ASN A 1110 -20.79 21.74 2.30
C ASN A 1110 -19.73 22.60 3.01
N LEU A 1111 -20.12 23.46 3.97
CA LEU A 1111 -19.20 24.27 4.76
C LEU A 1111 -18.35 23.39 5.69
N PRO A 1112 -17.13 23.84 6.07
CA PRO A 1112 -16.30 23.10 7.02
C PRO A 1112 -17.03 22.85 8.34
N LYS A 1113 -16.91 21.63 8.88
CA LYS A 1113 -17.49 21.23 10.18
C LYS A 1113 -16.59 21.54 11.38
#